data_AF-A0A9C7UQH3-F1
#
_entry.id   AF-A0A9C7UQH3-F1
#
_cell.length_a   1.000
_cell.length_b   1.000
_cell.length_c   1.000
_cell.angle_alpha   90.00
_cell.angle_beta   90.00
_cell.angle_gamma   90.00
#
_symmetry.space_group_name_H-M   'P 1'
#
loop_
_entity.id
_entity.type
_entity.pdbx_description
1 polymer ?
#
loop_
_entity_poly.entity_id
_entity_poly.type
_entity_poly.pdbx_seq_one_letter_code
_entity_poly.pdbx_strand_id
1 'polypeptide(L)'
;MNTWKDRLRAGIDKMSESTKVLSEELRHKLEESSGKGVESLQVSPQLVQRLERALQEKELQCEALFQAKQSMELSIRQIITGENQAEVFVQLQNSLEEERQTNKLCKEEKERLSKMLQDHRQMESELSEKVGNLEEQLAQWKEKATEAIQFNSEKEQFISKLEREIETLKHQQEDLLESKQRVETLETQLGQVKSKAKEFIQSKLADIRAENASLKEIIAAKEEELDQLKQSNVVSVEALETSSDSRTSAQNFAVLQRLVEDCKSLLSSLETETEEYDSYFQGLSELCKNLCSSLDVSERDFSESSEAFVSNQIEKLKRLLVSIDDNRFENIHGKLMELRQIFIRLEGDLFMKPSCEERETQTEDSQTADVTRDSFISKEEGNISTERQDQLEKLRMDLENEREREEELKRALEKLKTIDSKRRDKLANLQKEKDELELALQKLTEEYKAVQQTNSTLERKWKDAEEQRDALSSQLASDVNSNTSGNADVNATPMEQTFSACGVDRREYDRFLDEIDEIVKCYRIHVNASSCVLERLEAQVLNEMGSNNDGMEEKADSQSLPLQDEFKAIQQILASTRECKETLEKTISQREDELEQLRENFRNAMQNFAKEKEDLERQYEQDCESYRKQVKQMEEESHSLNNTISQLKSELVVQEEKLSEKQSDITNLEFSLEREHQTVEGLREQIARIQEEFHKYKEKARIALGQRDKTIRDVDSLLEKTNEEYRTQLDSLKVEITQLEERVSQLVEERDILLEQERMAAKEREKQWEEELSHVKEEKSKKLEETFAILTERESKILSLESQLEESYAHLRRLEMSLEYESTRLQEERQRMDQKVEELTWQNSDLQNRIQSLQKELSRWKSANHSSTSSLATLSSTGDQHPSSTMTIRAESRQLQDAESDLKLYEEQLEFLKRELRELNNKYQAAQKLKEDITFEYLRNVFLRFLQTDDWETLLPVISRILQFSDEQIEVIREKRKQLHSQLLTGIRSAFMK
;
A
#
# COMPACT_ATOMS: atom_id res chain seq x y z
N MET A 1 52.53 -37.94 74.30
CA MET A 1 53.39 -37.55 73.16
C MET A 1 52.71 -37.89 71.83
N ASN A 2 52.46 -39.17 71.51
CA ASN A 2 51.84 -39.59 70.23
C ASN A 2 50.52 -38.85 69.95
N THR A 3 49.60 -38.83 70.92
CA THR A 3 48.34 -38.05 70.88
C THR A 3 48.48 -36.55 70.59
N TRP A 4 49.68 -35.98 70.73
CA TRP A 4 49.99 -34.59 70.35
C TRP A 4 50.53 -34.51 68.92
N LYS A 5 51.42 -35.44 68.51
CA LYS A 5 51.84 -35.64 67.10
C LYS A 5 50.66 -35.90 66.17
N ASP A 6 49.68 -36.68 66.62
CA ASP A 6 48.55 -37.08 65.79
C ASP A 6 47.48 -35.98 65.71
N ARG A 7 47.35 -35.14 66.76
CA ARG A 7 46.59 -33.88 66.69
C ARG A 7 47.27 -32.83 65.80
N LEU A 8 48.60 -32.74 65.83
CA LEU A 8 49.36 -31.87 64.93
C LEU A 8 49.22 -32.31 63.47
N ARG A 9 49.31 -33.62 63.16
CA ARG A 9 49.02 -34.13 61.81
C ARG A 9 47.58 -33.80 61.40
N ALA A 10 46.58 -34.20 62.16
CA ALA A 10 45.18 -33.88 61.84
C ALA A 10 44.91 -32.37 61.69
N GLY A 11 45.67 -31.50 62.39
CA GLY A 11 45.63 -30.05 62.19
C GLY A 11 46.30 -29.60 60.87
N ILE A 12 47.48 -30.12 60.55
CA ILE A 12 48.20 -29.87 59.29
C ILE A 12 47.39 -30.37 58.09
N ASP A 13 46.89 -31.60 58.15
CA ASP A 13 46.07 -32.23 57.12
C ASP A 13 44.81 -31.39 56.87
N LYS A 14 44.12 -30.97 57.94
CA LYS A 14 42.93 -30.10 57.85
C LYS A 14 43.24 -28.69 57.33
N MET A 15 44.41 -28.13 57.64
CA MET A 15 44.84 -26.86 57.04
C MET A 15 45.14 -27.04 55.54
N SER A 16 45.83 -28.12 55.15
CA SER A 16 46.09 -28.43 53.75
C SER A 16 44.80 -28.61 52.96
N GLU A 17 43.82 -29.34 53.52
CA GLU A 17 42.48 -29.50 52.95
C GLU A 17 41.77 -28.14 52.82
N SER A 18 41.83 -27.29 53.85
CA SER A 18 41.20 -25.95 53.84
C SER A 18 41.83 -25.01 52.81
N THR A 19 43.17 -25.07 52.63
CA THR A 19 43.88 -24.29 51.60
C THR A 19 43.54 -24.81 50.20
N LYS A 20 43.43 -26.12 50.03
CA LYS A 20 43.05 -26.76 48.76
C LYS A 20 41.62 -26.39 48.36
N VAL A 21 40.65 -26.51 49.28
CA VAL A 21 39.26 -26.08 49.08
C VAL A 21 39.18 -24.59 48.76
N LEU A 22 39.95 -23.72 49.43
CA LEU A 22 40.00 -22.29 49.10
C LEU A 22 40.58 -22.02 47.70
N SER A 23 41.58 -22.78 47.26
CA SER A 23 42.14 -22.65 45.90
C SER A 23 41.19 -23.17 44.81
N GLU A 24 40.44 -24.24 45.11
CA GLU A 24 39.41 -24.81 44.23
C GLU A 24 38.18 -23.89 44.16
N GLU A 25 37.75 -23.29 45.28
CA GLU A 25 36.65 -22.30 45.31
C GLU A 25 37.03 -20.97 44.62
N LEU A 26 38.28 -20.53 44.73
CA LEU A 26 38.79 -19.37 43.98
C LEU A 26 38.86 -19.66 42.47
N ARG A 27 39.34 -20.85 42.07
CA ARG A 27 39.36 -21.28 40.66
C ARG A 27 37.94 -21.36 40.08
N HIS A 28 37.01 -22.00 40.79
CA HIS A 28 35.61 -22.10 40.37
C HIS A 28 34.94 -20.72 40.21
N LYS A 29 35.29 -19.72 41.04
CA LYS A 29 34.77 -18.35 40.91
C LYS A 29 35.42 -17.57 39.76
N LEU A 30 36.67 -17.84 39.41
CA LEU A 30 37.28 -17.36 38.16
C LEU A 30 36.60 -18.00 36.94
N GLU A 31 36.32 -19.30 36.98
CA GLU A 31 35.64 -20.02 35.90
C GLU A 31 34.19 -19.54 35.74
N GLU A 32 33.40 -19.41 36.82
CA GLU A 32 32.03 -18.86 36.76
C GLU A 32 31.94 -17.40 36.29
N SER A 33 32.95 -16.57 36.60
CA SER A 33 32.99 -15.18 36.12
C SER A 33 33.45 -15.06 34.66
N SER A 34 34.04 -16.12 34.08
CA SER A 34 34.29 -16.24 32.64
C SER A 34 33.12 -16.88 31.86
N GLY A 35 32.39 -17.82 32.48
CA GLY A 35 31.46 -18.72 31.79
C GLY A 35 30.01 -18.23 31.62
N LYS A 36 29.67 -16.99 32.01
CA LYS A 36 28.28 -16.49 32.03
C LYS A 36 28.07 -15.18 31.27
N GLY A 37 28.18 -15.24 29.95
CA GLY A 37 27.26 -14.57 29.02
C GLY A 37 27.01 -13.06 29.18
N VAL A 38 28.01 -12.24 29.50
CA VAL A 38 27.92 -10.76 29.43
C VAL A 38 29.01 -10.23 28.49
N GLU A 39 28.71 -10.23 27.19
CA GLU A 39 29.58 -9.73 26.11
C GLU A 39 29.71 -8.19 26.18
N SER A 40 30.51 -7.65 27.12
CA SER A 40 30.99 -6.24 27.10
C SER A 40 31.97 -5.87 28.22
N LEU A 41 31.91 -6.52 29.39
CA LEU A 41 32.80 -6.21 30.50
C LEU A 41 34.20 -6.80 30.26
N GLN A 42 35.06 -6.01 29.60
CA GLN A 42 36.50 -6.21 29.66
C GLN A 42 36.94 -6.25 31.13
N VAL A 43 37.31 -7.44 31.61
CA VAL A 43 37.93 -7.61 32.92
C VAL A 43 39.24 -6.83 32.91
N SER A 44 39.23 -5.64 33.53
CA SER A 44 40.35 -4.71 33.46
C SER A 44 41.66 -5.42 33.82
N PRO A 45 42.75 -5.23 33.06
CA PRO A 45 44.07 -5.79 33.40
C PRO A 45 44.52 -5.43 34.82
N GLN A 46 44.02 -4.31 35.37
CA GLN A 46 44.26 -3.89 36.75
C GLN A 46 43.59 -4.81 37.80
N LEU A 47 42.51 -5.52 37.45
CA LEU A 47 41.86 -6.49 38.34
C LEU A 47 42.63 -7.82 38.31
N VAL A 48 43.00 -8.31 37.12
CA VAL A 48 43.87 -9.50 36.97
C VAL A 48 45.17 -9.30 37.74
N GLN A 49 45.87 -8.17 37.50
CA GLN A 49 47.14 -7.84 38.18
C GLN A 49 47.00 -7.51 39.68
N ARG A 50 45.77 -7.36 40.20
CA ARG A 50 45.48 -7.32 41.65
C ARG A 50 45.27 -8.72 42.21
N LEU A 51 44.58 -9.59 41.49
CA LEU A 51 44.37 -11.00 41.87
C LEU A 51 45.70 -11.77 41.85
N GLU A 52 46.54 -11.58 40.84
CA GLU A 52 47.90 -12.15 40.76
C GLU A 52 48.76 -11.74 41.96
N ARG A 53 48.75 -10.46 42.33
CA ARG A 53 49.47 -9.97 43.51
C ARG A 53 48.93 -10.53 44.82
N ALA A 54 47.61 -10.62 44.96
CA ALA A 54 46.98 -11.23 46.11
C ALA A 54 47.29 -12.74 46.22
N LEU A 55 47.45 -13.43 45.08
CA LEU A 55 47.88 -14.83 45.03
C LEU A 55 49.34 -14.96 45.49
N GLN A 56 50.26 -14.18 44.91
CA GLN A 56 51.68 -14.17 45.30
C GLN A 56 51.89 -13.79 46.76
N GLU A 57 51.12 -12.84 47.29
CA GLU A 57 51.15 -12.47 48.72
C GLU A 57 50.65 -13.61 49.62
N LYS A 58 49.71 -14.45 49.14
CA LYS A 58 49.27 -15.65 49.86
C LYS A 58 50.27 -16.81 49.75
N GLU A 59 50.91 -16.99 48.61
CA GLU A 59 52.01 -17.95 48.42
C GLU A 59 53.18 -17.62 49.37
N LEU A 60 53.61 -16.35 49.44
CA LEU A 60 54.62 -15.87 50.39
C LEU A 60 54.20 -16.07 51.86
N GLN A 61 52.92 -15.91 52.20
CA GLN A 61 52.42 -16.19 53.55
C GLN A 61 52.43 -17.70 53.86
N CYS A 62 52.14 -18.57 52.89
CA CYS A 62 52.25 -20.02 53.03
C CYS A 62 53.72 -20.50 53.15
N GLU A 63 54.63 -19.93 52.36
CA GLU A 63 56.08 -20.16 52.44
C GLU A 63 56.61 -19.78 53.83
N ALA A 64 56.27 -18.59 54.33
CA ALA A 64 56.65 -18.14 55.67
C ALA A 64 56.12 -19.05 56.79
N LEU A 65 54.86 -19.49 56.70
CA LEU A 65 54.27 -20.45 57.64
C LEU A 65 54.96 -21.83 57.57
N PHE A 66 55.40 -22.27 56.39
CA PHE A 66 56.14 -23.51 56.21
C PHE A 66 57.55 -23.43 56.83
N GLN A 67 58.25 -22.31 56.67
CA GLN A 67 59.55 -22.06 57.31
C GLN A 67 59.42 -21.94 58.84
N ALA A 68 58.39 -21.23 59.34
CA ALA A 68 58.08 -21.16 60.77
C ALA A 68 57.77 -22.55 61.37
N LYS A 69 57.03 -23.40 60.64
CA LYS A 69 56.80 -24.80 61.01
C LYS A 69 58.11 -25.59 61.10
N GLN A 70 59.02 -25.47 60.13
CA GLN A 70 60.32 -26.16 60.19
C GLN A 70 61.15 -25.69 61.40
N SER A 71 61.16 -24.39 61.69
CA SER A 71 61.80 -23.82 62.88
C SER A 71 61.20 -24.39 64.17
N MET A 72 59.87 -24.43 64.30
CA MET A 72 59.19 -25.08 65.43
C MET A 72 59.53 -26.57 65.54
N GLU A 73 59.59 -27.32 64.44
CA GLU A 73 59.99 -28.73 64.46
C GLU A 73 61.44 -28.92 64.94
N LEU A 74 62.35 -27.99 64.62
CA LEU A 74 63.72 -28.00 65.13
C LEU A 74 63.78 -27.67 66.62
N SER A 75 63.11 -26.62 67.08
CA SER A 75 63.03 -26.27 68.51
C SER A 75 62.37 -27.38 69.34
N ILE A 76 61.33 -28.03 68.82
CA ILE A 76 60.70 -29.20 69.46
C ILE A 76 61.68 -30.39 69.54
N ARG A 77 62.50 -30.64 68.49
CA ARG A 77 63.55 -31.68 68.56
C ARG A 77 64.60 -31.36 69.62
N GLN A 78 65.04 -30.10 69.72
CA GLN A 78 66.00 -29.64 70.74
C GLN A 78 65.47 -29.78 72.18
N ILE A 79 64.19 -29.42 72.42
CA ILE A 79 63.53 -29.66 73.72
C ILE A 79 63.51 -31.15 74.08
N ILE A 80 63.30 -32.03 73.08
CA ILE A 80 63.24 -33.48 73.26
C ILE A 80 64.62 -34.10 73.53
N THR A 81 65.70 -33.54 72.97
CA THR A 81 67.08 -33.96 73.30
C THR A 81 67.59 -33.40 74.64
N GLY A 82 66.91 -32.39 75.19
CA GLY A 82 67.12 -31.91 76.57
C GLY A 82 68.15 -30.78 76.72
N GLU A 83 68.72 -30.29 75.61
CA GLU A 83 69.68 -29.18 75.62
C GLU A 83 68.95 -27.81 75.64
N ASN A 84 69.50 -26.85 76.37
CA ASN A 84 69.07 -25.44 76.46
C ASN A 84 67.56 -25.17 76.68
N GLN A 85 66.85 -26.02 77.46
CA GLN A 85 65.40 -25.90 77.71
C GLN A 85 64.93 -24.48 78.15
N ALA A 86 65.73 -23.75 78.93
CA ALA A 86 65.36 -22.40 79.38
C ALA A 86 65.39 -21.34 78.26
N GLU A 87 66.34 -21.46 77.32
CA GLU A 87 66.53 -20.51 76.22
C GLU A 87 65.44 -20.69 75.16
N VAL A 88 65.12 -21.95 74.82
CA VAL A 88 64.01 -22.27 73.93
C VAL A 88 62.65 -21.86 74.53
N PHE A 89 62.48 -21.90 75.86
CA PHE A 89 61.25 -21.42 76.50
C PHE A 89 61.05 -19.91 76.32
N VAL A 90 62.11 -19.10 76.41
CA VAL A 90 62.05 -17.65 76.14
C VAL A 90 61.79 -17.38 74.66
N GLN A 91 62.42 -18.12 73.74
CA GLN A 91 62.14 -18.00 72.31
C GLN A 91 60.68 -18.34 71.97
N LEU A 92 60.14 -19.42 72.53
CA LEU A 92 58.73 -19.80 72.38
C LEU A 92 57.77 -18.76 73.00
N GLN A 93 58.13 -18.16 74.13
CA GLN A 93 57.32 -17.11 74.74
C GLN A 93 57.28 -15.83 73.90
N ASN A 94 58.41 -15.42 73.31
CA ASN A 94 58.47 -14.27 72.40
C ASN A 94 57.69 -14.56 71.11
N SER A 95 57.90 -15.73 70.49
CA SER A 95 57.21 -16.15 69.27
C SER A 95 55.69 -16.25 69.48
N LEU A 96 55.23 -16.69 70.66
CA LEU A 96 53.80 -16.69 71.02
C LEU A 96 53.21 -15.27 71.17
N GLU A 97 54.01 -14.29 71.60
CA GLU A 97 53.56 -12.89 71.69
C GLU A 97 53.57 -12.20 70.31
N GLU A 98 54.51 -12.54 69.44
CA GLU A 98 54.48 -12.19 68.01
C GLU A 98 53.27 -12.83 67.30
N GLU A 99 52.93 -14.09 67.60
CA GLU A 99 51.73 -14.76 67.11
C GLU A 99 50.44 -14.04 67.58
N ARG A 100 50.41 -13.51 68.81
CA ARG A 100 49.29 -12.71 69.32
C ARG A 100 49.17 -11.36 68.61
N GLN A 101 50.28 -10.67 68.36
CA GLN A 101 50.30 -9.39 67.66
C GLN A 101 49.89 -9.55 66.18
N THR A 102 50.40 -10.57 65.49
CA THR A 102 50.00 -10.89 64.11
C THR A 102 48.54 -11.33 64.02
N ASN A 103 48.03 -12.15 64.96
CA ASN A 103 46.59 -12.45 65.05
C ASN A 103 45.72 -11.20 65.28
N LYS A 104 46.17 -10.24 66.11
CA LYS A 104 45.45 -8.98 66.33
C LYS A 104 45.36 -8.16 65.05
N LEU A 105 46.49 -7.96 64.35
CA LEU A 105 46.52 -7.26 63.06
C LEU A 105 45.66 -7.98 62.00
N CYS A 106 45.71 -9.32 61.95
CA CYS A 106 44.89 -10.11 61.04
C CYS A 106 43.38 -10.01 61.34
N LYS A 107 42.99 -9.82 62.60
CA LYS A 107 41.61 -9.50 62.99
C LYS A 107 41.19 -8.09 62.57
N GLU A 108 42.07 -7.10 62.79
CA GLU A 108 41.82 -5.70 62.40
C GLU A 108 41.69 -5.56 60.87
N GLU A 109 42.56 -6.20 60.08
CA GLU A 109 42.42 -6.22 58.61
C GLU A 109 41.20 -7.03 58.15
N LYS A 110 40.81 -8.11 58.86
CA LYS A 110 39.57 -8.84 58.57
C LYS A 110 38.32 -7.98 58.78
N GLU A 111 38.29 -7.16 59.84
CA GLU A 111 37.19 -6.22 60.08
C GLU A 111 37.15 -5.11 59.01
N ARG A 112 38.32 -4.59 58.61
CA ARG A 112 38.47 -3.65 57.49
C ARG A 112 38.03 -4.22 56.13
N LEU A 113 38.44 -5.44 55.79
CA LEU A 113 38.02 -6.16 54.58
C LEU A 113 36.51 -6.44 54.59
N SER A 114 35.96 -6.83 55.75
CA SER A 114 34.52 -7.03 55.92
C SER A 114 33.73 -5.74 55.64
N LYS A 115 34.25 -4.59 56.10
CA LYS A 115 33.66 -3.29 55.79
C LYS A 115 33.74 -2.95 54.30
N MET A 116 34.90 -3.12 53.65
CA MET A 116 35.02 -2.84 52.20
C MET A 116 34.10 -3.74 51.36
N LEU A 117 33.86 -4.99 51.77
CA LEU A 117 32.86 -5.88 51.14
C LEU A 117 31.42 -5.41 51.36
N GLN A 118 31.10 -4.82 52.52
CA GLN A 118 29.78 -4.22 52.77
C GLN A 118 29.58 -2.96 51.91
N ASP A 119 30.57 -2.06 51.89
CA ASP A 119 30.55 -0.83 51.09
C ASP A 119 30.42 -1.17 49.58
N HIS A 120 31.10 -2.24 49.12
CA HIS A 120 31.01 -2.70 47.73
C HIS A 120 29.62 -3.26 47.38
N ARG A 121 29.01 -4.07 48.25
CA ARG A 121 27.64 -4.59 48.05
C ARG A 121 26.59 -3.49 48.00
N GLN A 122 26.78 -2.40 48.77
CA GLN A 122 25.90 -1.25 48.67
C GLN A 122 26.05 -0.57 47.30
N MET A 123 27.28 -0.40 46.81
CA MET A 123 27.54 0.12 45.46
C MET A 123 26.93 -0.77 44.36
N GLU A 124 27.04 -2.10 44.48
CA GLU A 124 26.39 -3.06 43.56
C GLU A 124 24.87 -2.90 43.56
N SER A 125 24.24 -2.72 44.73
CA SER A 125 22.80 -2.45 44.84
C SER A 125 22.41 -1.13 44.18
N GLU A 126 23.16 -0.05 44.44
CA GLU A 126 22.91 1.28 43.84
C GLU A 126 23.18 1.33 42.32
N LEU A 127 23.99 0.42 41.79
CA LEU A 127 24.20 0.25 40.35
C LEU A 127 23.09 -0.60 39.73
N SER A 128 22.68 -1.69 40.40
CA SER A 128 21.56 -2.54 39.97
C SER A 128 20.26 -1.75 39.87
N GLU A 129 19.96 -0.88 40.84
CA GLU A 129 18.81 0.03 40.80
C GLU A 129 18.89 1.00 39.62
N LYS A 130 20.07 1.56 39.32
CA LYS A 130 20.27 2.45 38.16
C LYS A 130 20.13 1.71 36.82
N VAL A 131 20.58 0.45 36.74
CA VAL A 131 20.37 -0.39 35.55
C VAL A 131 18.88 -0.65 35.35
N GLY A 132 18.14 -1.07 36.38
CA GLY A 132 16.69 -1.29 36.27
C GLY A 132 15.92 -0.04 35.83
N ASN A 133 16.26 1.14 36.37
CA ASN A 133 15.69 2.42 35.95
C ASN A 133 15.99 2.76 34.47
N LEU A 134 17.18 2.40 33.97
CA LEU A 134 17.55 2.59 32.56
C LEU A 134 16.87 1.56 31.64
N GLU A 135 16.69 0.33 32.09
CA GLU A 135 15.93 -0.70 31.37
C GLU A 135 14.44 -0.33 31.25
N GLU A 136 13.83 0.22 32.31
CA GLU A 136 12.46 0.72 32.27
C GLU A 136 12.32 1.91 31.29
N GLN A 137 13.23 2.89 31.34
CA GLN A 137 13.25 3.97 30.36
C GLN A 137 13.40 3.42 28.93
N LEU A 138 14.31 2.46 28.71
CA LEU A 138 14.53 1.86 27.40
C LEU A 138 13.31 1.06 26.91
N ALA A 139 12.51 0.48 27.80
CA ALA A 139 11.20 -0.09 27.48
C ALA A 139 10.19 1.00 27.05
N GLN A 140 10.08 2.10 27.79
CA GLN A 140 9.21 3.24 27.43
C GLN A 140 9.62 3.90 26.10
N TRP A 141 10.92 3.96 25.78
CA TRP A 141 11.40 4.43 24.47
C TRP A 141 11.07 3.46 23.33
N LYS A 142 11.09 2.14 23.58
CA LYS A 142 10.65 1.12 22.61
C LYS A 142 9.14 1.19 22.35
N GLU A 143 8.33 1.39 23.38
CA GLU A 143 6.88 1.56 23.29
C GLU A 143 6.52 2.77 22.42
N LYS A 144 7.11 3.94 22.71
CA LYS A 144 6.97 5.15 21.89
C LYS A 144 7.46 4.99 20.45
N ALA A 145 8.50 4.18 20.22
CA ALA A 145 8.93 3.85 18.87
C ALA A 145 7.88 3.00 18.12
N THR A 146 7.21 2.05 18.80
CA THR A 146 6.10 1.30 18.19
C THR A 146 4.86 2.16 17.95
N GLU A 147 4.51 3.09 18.85
CA GLU A 147 3.45 4.09 18.61
C GLU A 147 3.73 4.95 17.37
N ALA A 148 4.97 5.43 17.22
CA ALA A 148 5.38 6.24 16.07
C ALA A 148 5.35 5.45 14.75
N ILE A 149 5.72 4.17 14.76
CA ILE A 149 5.61 3.27 13.60
C ILE A 149 4.13 3.05 13.24
N GLN A 150 3.26 2.80 14.21
CA GLN A 150 1.84 2.63 13.98
C GLN A 150 1.23 3.91 13.35
N PHE A 151 1.46 5.08 13.95
CA PHE A 151 0.98 6.36 13.43
C PHE A 151 1.46 6.64 11.99
N ASN A 152 2.70 6.29 11.66
CA ASN A 152 3.18 6.45 10.28
C ASN A 152 2.50 5.46 9.31
N SER A 153 2.17 4.24 9.75
CA SER A 153 1.39 3.29 8.93
C SER A 153 -0.07 3.71 8.72
N GLU A 154 -0.69 4.36 9.71
CA GLU A 154 -2.04 4.94 9.60
C GLU A 154 -2.04 6.14 8.62
N LYS A 155 -1.00 6.97 8.68
CA LYS A 155 -0.76 8.05 7.71
C LYS A 155 -0.54 7.53 6.28
N GLU A 156 0.23 6.46 6.10
CA GLU A 156 0.42 5.82 4.79
C GLU A 156 -0.88 5.22 4.22
N GLN A 157 -1.72 4.62 5.07
CA GLN A 157 -3.07 4.17 4.68
C GLN A 157 -3.98 5.34 4.26
N PHE A 158 -3.89 6.48 4.95
CA PHE A 158 -4.66 7.68 4.61
C PHE A 158 -4.21 8.30 3.29
N ILE A 159 -2.90 8.39 3.04
CA ILE A 159 -2.33 8.79 1.73
C ILE A 159 -2.79 7.82 0.64
N SER A 160 -2.68 6.51 0.87
CA SER A 160 -3.14 5.46 -0.05
C SER A 160 -4.65 5.46 -0.28
N LYS A 161 -5.44 6.20 0.53
CA LYS A 161 -6.86 6.45 0.27
C LYS A 161 -7.05 7.67 -0.63
N LEU A 162 -6.42 8.80 -0.27
CA LEU A 162 -6.47 10.03 -1.06
C LEU A 162 -5.95 9.83 -2.49
N GLU A 163 -4.89 9.05 -2.68
CA GLU A 163 -4.34 8.75 -4.01
C GLU A 163 -5.35 8.01 -4.91
N ARG A 164 -6.09 7.03 -4.36
CA ARG A 164 -7.18 6.36 -5.08
C ARG A 164 -8.36 7.29 -5.36
N GLU A 165 -8.69 8.17 -4.41
CA GLU A 165 -9.78 9.15 -4.53
C GLU A 165 -9.46 10.17 -5.63
N ILE A 166 -8.19 10.62 -5.72
CA ILE A 166 -7.64 11.43 -6.82
C ILE A 166 -7.68 10.67 -8.15
N GLU A 167 -7.30 9.39 -8.20
CA GLU A 167 -7.32 8.61 -9.45
C GLU A 167 -8.75 8.40 -9.96
N THR A 168 -9.73 8.16 -9.08
CA THR A 168 -11.14 8.11 -9.49
C THR A 168 -11.66 9.45 -9.99
N LEU A 169 -11.18 10.58 -9.45
CA LEU A 169 -11.52 11.91 -9.95
C LEU A 169 -10.87 12.21 -11.31
N LYS A 170 -9.68 11.69 -11.60
CA LYS A 170 -9.08 11.77 -12.94
C LYS A 170 -9.91 11.00 -13.97
N HIS A 171 -10.26 9.74 -13.70
CA HIS A 171 -11.11 8.98 -14.63
C HIS A 171 -12.45 9.68 -14.88
N GLN A 172 -13.11 10.22 -13.84
CA GLN A 172 -14.32 11.02 -14.03
C GLN A 172 -14.09 12.29 -14.88
N GLN A 173 -12.90 12.90 -14.79
CA GLN A 173 -12.52 14.03 -15.66
C GLN A 173 -12.23 13.59 -17.10
N GLU A 174 -11.66 12.40 -17.30
CA GLU A 174 -11.39 11.79 -18.62
C GLU A 174 -12.70 11.34 -19.29
N ASP A 175 -13.61 10.70 -18.56
CA ASP A 175 -14.98 10.36 -18.98
C ASP A 175 -15.74 11.62 -19.44
N LEU A 176 -15.66 12.71 -18.66
CA LEU A 176 -16.26 14.00 -19.01
C LEU A 176 -15.61 14.64 -20.25
N LEU A 177 -14.30 14.45 -20.45
CA LEU A 177 -13.59 14.94 -21.63
C LEU A 177 -13.97 14.15 -22.89
N GLU A 178 -14.06 12.82 -22.80
CA GLU A 178 -14.49 11.98 -23.93
C GLU A 178 -15.97 12.23 -24.26
N SER A 179 -16.83 12.33 -23.25
CA SER A 179 -18.24 12.72 -23.40
C SER A 179 -18.38 14.06 -24.12
N LYS A 180 -17.59 15.09 -23.75
CA LYS A 180 -17.56 16.37 -24.46
C LYS A 180 -17.13 16.22 -25.92
N GLN A 181 -16.10 15.42 -26.21
CA GLN A 181 -15.67 15.16 -27.59
C GLN A 181 -16.73 14.39 -28.40
N ARG A 182 -17.46 13.46 -27.78
CA ARG A 182 -18.62 12.79 -28.41
C ARG A 182 -19.74 13.79 -28.71
N VAL A 183 -20.03 14.73 -27.82
CA VAL A 183 -21.01 15.82 -28.07
C VAL A 183 -20.58 16.71 -29.24
N GLU A 184 -19.35 17.23 -29.27
CA GLU A 184 -18.83 18.04 -30.39
C GLU A 184 -18.86 17.25 -31.73
N THR A 185 -18.63 15.94 -31.67
CA THR A 185 -18.71 15.03 -32.82
C THR A 185 -20.16 14.80 -33.28
N LEU A 186 -21.12 14.73 -32.36
CA LEU A 186 -22.55 14.62 -32.66
C LEU A 186 -23.13 15.94 -33.21
N GLU A 187 -22.69 17.09 -32.69
CA GLU A 187 -23.08 18.41 -33.19
C GLU A 187 -22.60 18.64 -34.63
N THR A 188 -21.34 18.30 -34.92
CA THR A 188 -20.80 18.39 -36.28
C THR A 188 -21.48 17.39 -37.24
N GLN A 189 -21.82 16.18 -36.81
CA GLN A 189 -22.65 15.26 -37.59
C GLN A 189 -24.06 15.81 -37.83
N LEU A 190 -24.71 16.38 -36.81
CA LEU A 190 -26.03 17.00 -36.92
C LEU A 190 -26.01 18.20 -37.89
N GLY A 191 -24.92 18.99 -37.89
CA GLY A 191 -24.69 20.05 -38.88
C GLY A 191 -24.61 19.52 -40.32
N GLN A 192 -23.86 18.43 -40.54
CA GLN A 192 -23.78 17.78 -41.85
C GLN A 192 -25.13 17.19 -42.30
N VAL A 193 -25.89 16.57 -41.39
CA VAL A 193 -27.24 16.04 -41.67
C VAL A 193 -28.20 17.19 -42.02
N LYS A 194 -28.17 18.31 -41.29
CA LYS A 194 -28.96 19.52 -41.61
C LYS A 194 -28.61 20.09 -43.00
N SER A 195 -27.34 20.11 -43.40
CA SER A 195 -26.95 20.55 -44.76
C SER A 195 -27.49 19.60 -45.83
N LYS A 196 -27.25 18.29 -45.69
CA LYS A 196 -27.70 17.28 -46.65
C LYS A 196 -29.23 17.21 -46.77
N ALA A 197 -29.96 17.35 -45.67
CA ALA A 197 -31.42 17.42 -45.68
C ALA A 197 -31.92 18.67 -46.42
N LYS A 198 -31.30 19.83 -46.19
CA LYS A 198 -31.60 21.08 -46.92
C LYS A 198 -31.31 20.94 -48.41
N GLU A 199 -30.15 20.39 -48.78
CA GLU A 199 -29.76 20.13 -50.17
C GLU A 199 -30.74 19.17 -50.86
N PHE A 200 -31.13 18.07 -50.20
CA PHE A 200 -32.10 17.11 -50.71
C PHE A 200 -33.49 17.73 -50.92
N ILE A 201 -34.00 18.50 -49.95
CA ILE A 201 -35.28 19.21 -50.05
C ILE A 201 -35.22 20.24 -51.20
N GLN A 202 -34.13 21.00 -51.32
CA GLN A 202 -33.95 21.95 -52.42
C GLN A 202 -33.88 21.25 -53.79
N SER A 203 -33.24 20.09 -53.90
CA SER A 203 -33.25 19.28 -55.11
C SER A 203 -34.65 18.77 -55.44
N LYS A 204 -35.38 18.21 -54.47
CA LYS A 204 -36.74 17.69 -54.72
C LYS A 204 -37.74 18.78 -55.09
N LEU A 205 -37.63 19.97 -54.49
CA LEU A 205 -38.42 21.14 -54.91
C LEU A 205 -38.02 21.68 -56.29
N ALA A 206 -36.78 21.44 -56.76
CA ALA A 206 -36.38 21.74 -58.13
C ALA A 206 -36.96 20.71 -59.12
N ASP A 207 -36.88 19.41 -58.80
CA ASP A 207 -37.47 18.33 -59.59
C ASP A 207 -38.98 18.57 -59.82
N ILE A 208 -39.74 18.80 -58.75
CA ILE A 208 -41.20 19.03 -58.79
C ILE A 208 -41.54 20.29 -59.61
N ARG A 209 -40.74 21.35 -59.53
CA ARG A 209 -40.94 22.56 -60.35
C ARG A 209 -40.65 22.32 -61.83
N ALA A 210 -39.68 21.47 -62.17
CA ALA A 210 -39.42 21.07 -63.55
C ALA A 210 -40.54 20.16 -64.10
N GLU A 211 -41.03 19.22 -63.31
CA GLU A 211 -42.17 18.35 -63.67
C GLU A 211 -43.45 19.17 -63.88
N ASN A 212 -43.79 20.08 -62.97
CA ASN A 212 -44.92 21.00 -63.12
C ASN A 212 -44.78 21.95 -64.33
N ALA A 213 -43.56 22.38 -64.68
CA ALA A 213 -43.33 23.17 -65.89
C ALA A 213 -43.58 22.32 -67.15
N SER A 214 -43.06 21.09 -67.19
CA SER A 214 -43.29 20.16 -68.31
C SER A 214 -44.77 19.80 -68.47
N LEU A 215 -45.52 19.62 -67.38
CA LEU A 215 -46.95 19.38 -67.42
C LEU A 215 -47.71 20.59 -68.01
N LYS A 216 -47.32 21.82 -67.65
CA LYS A 216 -47.92 23.04 -68.22
C LYS A 216 -47.62 23.20 -69.71
N GLU A 217 -46.43 22.84 -70.19
CA GLU A 217 -46.12 22.80 -71.63
C GLU A 217 -46.95 21.75 -72.37
N ILE A 218 -47.09 20.54 -71.82
CA ILE A 218 -47.93 19.47 -72.39
C ILE A 218 -49.39 19.90 -72.49
N ILE A 219 -49.93 20.56 -71.46
CA ILE A 219 -51.31 21.05 -71.46
C ILE A 219 -51.49 22.15 -72.52
N ALA A 220 -50.60 23.14 -72.58
CA ALA A 220 -50.66 24.19 -73.59
C ALA A 220 -50.63 23.62 -75.03
N ALA A 221 -49.77 22.64 -75.29
CA ALA A 221 -49.72 21.94 -76.58
C ALA A 221 -51.02 21.17 -76.90
N LYS A 222 -51.66 20.57 -75.89
CA LYS A 222 -52.97 19.89 -76.06
C LYS A 222 -54.14 20.85 -76.19
N GLU A 223 -54.09 22.03 -75.59
CA GLU A 223 -55.05 23.10 -75.89
C GLU A 223 -54.90 23.60 -77.33
N GLU A 224 -53.66 23.74 -77.83
CA GLU A 224 -53.41 24.12 -79.23
C GLU A 224 -53.92 23.03 -80.22
N GLU A 225 -53.61 21.75 -80.00
CA GLU A 225 -54.18 20.65 -80.79
C GLU A 225 -55.72 20.66 -80.79
N LEU A 226 -56.34 20.92 -79.64
CA LEU A 226 -57.79 20.90 -79.48
C LEU A 226 -58.46 22.12 -80.15
N ASP A 227 -57.81 23.28 -80.18
CA ASP A 227 -58.27 24.46 -80.92
C ASP A 227 -58.02 24.33 -82.44
N GLN A 228 -56.93 23.69 -82.86
CA GLN A 228 -56.72 23.29 -84.26
C GLN A 228 -57.82 22.31 -84.72
N LEU A 229 -58.21 21.34 -83.87
CA LEU A 229 -59.34 20.44 -84.13
C LEU A 229 -60.69 21.16 -84.19
N LYS A 230 -60.95 22.17 -83.35
CA LYS A 230 -62.14 23.02 -83.47
C LYS A 230 -62.18 23.75 -84.82
N GLN A 231 -61.07 24.35 -85.24
CA GLN A 231 -60.98 25.05 -86.55
C GLN A 231 -61.16 24.08 -87.72
N SER A 232 -60.55 22.88 -87.66
CA SER A 232 -60.71 21.82 -88.67
C SER A 232 -62.16 21.37 -88.82
N ASN A 233 -62.88 21.15 -87.72
CA ASN A 233 -64.29 20.77 -87.76
C ASN A 233 -65.19 21.92 -88.26
N VAL A 234 -64.91 23.18 -87.91
CA VAL A 234 -65.70 24.33 -88.43
C VAL A 234 -65.58 24.47 -89.95
N VAL A 235 -64.43 24.15 -90.55
CA VAL A 235 -64.25 24.14 -92.01
C VAL A 235 -64.89 22.90 -92.68
N SER A 236 -65.15 21.83 -91.93
CA SER A 236 -65.64 20.55 -92.47
C SER A 236 -67.16 20.37 -92.44
N VAL A 237 -67.92 21.29 -91.80
CA VAL A 237 -69.37 21.12 -91.54
C VAL A 237 -70.28 21.62 -92.68
N GLU A 238 -69.77 22.32 -93.69
CA GLU A 238 -70.55 22.72 -94.87
C GLU A 238 -70.57 21.69 -96.02
N ALA A 239 -70.02 20.48 -95.84
CA ALA A 239 -70.01 19.46 -96.89
C ALA A 239 -70.23 18.01 -96.38
N LEU A 240 -71.07 17.27 -97.12
CA LEU A 240 -71.44 15.86 -96.94
C LEU A 240 -72.18 15.47 -95.64
N GLU A 241 -73.51 15.58 -95.71
CA GLU A 241 -74.38 14.58 -95.10
C GLU A 241 -74.08 13.17 -95.66
N THR A 242 -74.54 12.12 -94.97
CA THR A 242 -74.55 10.69 -95.40
C THR A 242 -73.23 9.89 -95.31
N SER A 243 -72.60 9.86 -94.12
CA SER A 243 -71.87 8.66 -93.65
C SER A 243 -72.16 8.37 -92.17
N SER A 244 -71.94 7.13 -91.72
CA SER A 244 -72.34 6.63 -90.39
C SER A 244 -71.39 7.00 -89.25
N ASP A 245 -70.21 7.53 -89.55
CA ASP A 245 -69.06 7.50 -88.63
C ASP A 245 -68.86 8.83 -87.86
N SER A 246 -69.73 9.81 -88.09
CA SER A 246 -69.70 11.10 -87.37
C SER A 246 -70.02 10.97 -85.87
N ARG A 247 -70.76 9.93 -85.46
CA ARG A 247 -71.23 9.77 -84.09
C ARG A 247 -70.11 9.42 -83.10
N THR A 248 -69.15 8.60 -83.51
CA THR A 248 -67.94 8.28 -82.73
C THR A 248 -67.01 9.48 -82.62
N SER A 249 -66.82 10.26 -83.70
CA SER A 249 -65.99 11.47 -83.67
C SER A 249 -66.49 12.50 -82.65
N ALA A 250 -67.79 12.85 -82.71
CA ALA A 250 -68.40 13.79 -81.76
C ALA A 250 -68.38 13.29 -80.30
N GLN A 251 -68.56 11.98 -80.11
CA GLN A 251 -68.55 11.36 -78.78
C GLN A 251 -67.14 11.31 -78.18
N ASN A 252 -66.11 11.02 -78.99
CA ASN A 252 -64.70 11.08 -78.56
C ASN A 252 -64.28 12.51 -78.24
N PHE A 253 -64.70 13.52 -79.02
CA PHE A 253 -64.43 14.92 -78.72
C PHE A 253 -65.06 15.36 -77.39
N ALA A 254 -66.29 14.93 -77.11
CA ALA A 254 -66.97 15.21 -75.83
C ALA A 254 -66.29 14.51 -74.63
N VAL A 255 -65.71 13.32 -74.83
CA VAL A 255 -64.91 12.63 -73.79
C VAL A 255 -63.59 13.38 -73.55
N LEU A 256 -62.84 13.72 -74.60
CA LEU A 256 -61.59 14.48 -74.50
C LEU A 256 -61.80 15.83 -73.83
N GLN A 257 -62.82 16.59 -74.25
CA GLN A 257 -63.11 17.91 -73.66
C GLN A 257 -63.47 17.81 -72.18
N ARG A 258 -64.24 16.80 -71.77
CA ARG A 258 -64.57 16.57 -70.35
C ARG A 258 -63.34 16.24 -69.53
N LEU A 259 -62.50 15.34 -70.05
CA LEU A 259 -61.31 14.84 -69.37
C LEU A 259 -60.22 15.93 -69.25
N VAL A 260 -60.10 16.84 -70.23
CA VAL A 260 -59.28 18.06 -70.10
C VAL A 260 -59.80 18.98 -68.98
N GLU A 261 -61.11 19.12 -68.82
CA GLU A 261 -61.70 19.94 -67.77
C GLU A 261 -61.54 19.28 -66.38
N ASP A 262 -61.65 17.96 -66.29
CA ASP A 262 -61.35 17.18 -65.09
C ASP A 262 -59.86 17.34 -64.69
N CYS A 263 -58.93 17.29 -65.65
CA CYS A 263 -57.51 17.61 -65.44
C CYS A 263 -57.29 19.05 -64.92
N LYS A 264 -58.01 20.05 -65.47
CA LYS A 264 -57.93 21.45 -64.98
C LYS A 264 -58.45 21.59 -63.56
N SER A 265 -59.54 20.91 -63.22
CA SER A 265 -60.08 20.89 -61.85
C SER A 265 -59.09 20.27 -60.86
N LEU A 266 -58.48 19.14 -61.21
CA LEU A 266 -57.45 18.49 -60.41
C LEU A 266 -56.21 19.36 -60.23
N LEU A 267 -55.69 19.96 -61.30
CA LEU A 267 -54.51 20.82 -61.25
C LEU A 267 -54.75 22.10 -60.47
N SER A 268 -55.90 22.77 -60.64
CA SER A 268 -56.21 23.97 -59.86
C SER A 268 -56.38 23.66 -58.37
N SER A 269 -56.92 22.49 -58.02
CA SER A 269 -56.92 22.00 -56.63
C SER A 269 -55.50 21.71 -56.12
N LEU A 270 -54.66 21.08 -56.94
CA LEU A 270 -53.26 20.77 -56.59
C LEU A 270 -52.46 22.06 -56.36
N GLU A 271 -52.63 23.08 -57.21
CA GLU A 271 -52.00 24.38 -57.06
C GLU A 271 -52.37 25.03 -55.73
N THR A 272 -53.66 25.10 -55.39
CA THR A 272 -54.09 25.66 -54.08
C THR A 272 -53.54 24.90 -52.87
N GLU A 273 -53.45 23.56 -52.94
CA GLU A 273 -52.85 22.77 -51.85
C GLU A 273 -51.31 22.94 -51.80
N THR A 274 -50.63 23.12 -52.94
CA THR A 274 -49.19 23.44 -52.93
C THR A 274 -48.89 24.86 -52.44
N GLU A 275 -49.76 25.84 -52.68
CA GLU A 275 -49.62 27.20 -52.12
C GLU A 275 -49.84 27.20 -50.60
N GLU A 276 -50.80 26.42 -50.08
CA GLU A 276 -50.90 26.17 -48.63
C GLU A 276 -49.60 25.53 -48.10
N TYR A 277 -49.06 24.50 -48.77
CA TYR A 277 -47.84 23.81 -48.34
C TYR A 277 -46.60 24.70 -48.32
N ASP A 278 -46.36 25.52 -49.36
CA ASP A 278 -45.22 26.46 -49.38
C ASP A 278 -45.37 27.52 -48.26
N SER A 279 -46.59 27.98 -47.96
CA SER A 279 -46.87 28.86 -46.81
C SER A 279 -46.59 28.18 -45.46
N TYR A 280 -47.01 26.92 -45.28
CA TYR A 280 -46.71 26.12 -44.08
C TYR A 280 -45.20 25.88 -43.91
N PHE A 281 -44.47 25.54 -44.99
CA PHE A 281 -43.02 25.36 -44.97
C PHE A 281 -42.28 26.68 -44.69
N GLN A 282 -42.77 27.82 -45.19
CA GLN A 282 -42.22 29.13 -44.85
C GLN A 282 -42.40 29.45 -43.36
N GLY A 283 -43.58 29.20 -42.79
CA GLY A 283 -43.85 29.33 -41.35
C GLY A 283 -42.95 28.43 -40.49
N LEU A 284 -42.76 27.17 -40.87
CA LEU A 284 -41.83 26.24 -40.21
C LEU A 284 -40.37 26.71 -40.33
N SER A 285 -39.94 27.20 -41.49
CA SER A 285 -38.59 27.74 -41.68
C SER A 285 -38.35 28.97 -40.81
N GLU A 286 -39.35 29.83 -40.62
CA GLU A 286 -39.25 31.03 -39.79
C GLU A 286 -39.27 30.70 -38.29
N LEU A 287 -40.08 29.72 -37.86
CA LEU A 287 -40.05 29.22 -36.49
C LEU A 287 -38.69 28.59 -36.15
N CYS A 288 -38.13 27.77 -37.05
CA CYS A 288 -36.80 27.18 -36.90
C CYS A 288 -35.69 28.24 -36.86
N LYS A 289 -35.75 29.29 -37.70
CA LYS A 289 -34.83 30.44 -37.61
C LYS A 289 -34.90 31.10 -36.25
N ASN A 290 -36.10 31.40 -35.75
CA ASN A 290 -36.29 32.05 -34.45
C ASN A 290 -35.75 31.18 -33.29
N LEU A 291 -35.95 29.86 -33.36
CA LEU A 291 -35.45 28.91 -32.35
C LEU A 291 -33.91 28.85 -32.36
N CYS A 292 -33.27 28.77 -33.53
CA CYS A 292 -31.82 28.87 -33.65
C CYS A 292 -31.27 30.22 -33.15
N SER A 293 -31.90 31.35 -33.51
CA SER A 293 -31.52 32.69 -33.03
C SER A 293 -31.67 32.86 -31.52
N SER A 294 -32.48 32.03 -30.85
CA SER A 294 -32.60 32.02 -29.38
C SER A 294 -31.64 31.07 -28.67
N LEU A 295 -30.96 30.18 -29.41
CA LEU A 295 -29.96 29.24 -28.90
C LEU A 295 -28.52 29.71 -29.14
N ASP A 296 -28.30 30.63 -30.07
CA ASP A 296 -27.00 31.23 -30.39
C ASP A 296 -26.59 32.33 -29.37
N VAL A 297 -26.47 31.93 -28.10
CA VAL A 297 -26.11 32.80 -26.96
C VAL A 297 -24.93 32.18 -26.21
N SER A 298 -23.73 32.35 -26.75
CA SER A 298 -22.52 31.66 -26.31
C SER A 298 -21.95 32.07 -24.94
N GLU A 299 -22.57 33.00 -24.20
CA GLU A 299 -21.88 33.70 -23.08
C GLU A 299 -22.78 34.33 -22.01
N ARG A 300 -23.97 33.79 -21.70
CA ARG A 300 -24.80 34.26 -20.55
C ARG A 300 -25.52 33.15 -19.79
N ASP A 301 -25.66 33.36 -18.49
CA ASP A 301 -26.32 32.44 -17.56
C ASP A 301 -27.78 32.14 -17.96
N PHE A 302 -28.13 30.86 -17.99
CA PHE A 302 -29.49 30.38 -18.22
C PHE A 302 -30.39 30.74 -17.02
N SER A 303 -31.09 31.88 -17.11
CA SER A 303 -32.22 32.17 -16.22
C SER A 303 -33.46 31.37 -16.64
N GLU A 304 -34.31 30.99 -15.67
CA GLU A 304 -35.55 30.20 -15.86
C GLU A 304 -36.49 30.78 -16.95
N SER A 305 -36.41 32.11 -17.18
CA SER A 305 -37.17 32.79 -18.25
C SER A 305 -36.83 32.32 -19.67
N SER A 306 -35.59 31.83 -19.89
CA SER A 306 -35.13 31.32 -21.19
C SER A 306 -35.69 29.94 -21.50
N GLU A 307 -35.72 29.05 -20.51
CA GLU A 307 -36.29 27.69 -20.62
C GLU A 307 -37.79 27.72 -20.90
N ALA A 308 -38.52 28.65 -20.25
CA ALA A 308 -39.93 28.90 -20.54
C ALA A 308 -40.18 29.40 -21.98
N PHE A 309 -39.29 30.24 -22.52
CA PHE A 309 -39.37 30.69 -23.91
C PHE A 309 -39.08 29.56 -24.90
N VAL A 310 -37.98 28.82 -24.72
CA VAL A 310 -37.60 27.69 -25.56
C VAL A 310 -38.69 26.61 -25.55
N SER A 311 -39.23 26.28 -24.38
CA SER A 311 -40.36 25.34 -24.24
C SER A 311 -41.60 25.81 -25.00
N ASN A 312 -41.94 27.10 -24.96
CA ASN A 312 -43.07 27.67 -25.70
C ASN A 312 -42.87 27.61 -27.22
N GLN A 313 -41.65 27.82 -27.72
CA GLN A 313 -41.34 27.65 -29.15
C GLN A 313 -41.35 26.16 -29.58
N ILE A 314 -40.80 25.26 -28.77
CA ILE A 314 -40.87 23.80 -29.00
C ILE A 314 -42.33 23.34 -29.02
N GLU A 315 -43.17 23.84 -28.11
CA GLU A 315 -44.60 23.52 -28.02
C GLU A 315 -45.38 24.02 -29.26
N LYS A 316 -45.05 25.20 -29.80
CA LYS A 316 -45.58 25.65 -31.10
C LYS A 316 -45.10 24.79 -32.26
N LEU A 317 -43.83 24.39 -32.26
CA LEU A 317 -43.25 23.55 -33.31
C LEU A 317 -43.87 22.14 -33.29
N LYS A 318 -44.12 21.57 -32.11
CA LYS A 318 -44.92 20.35 -31.92
C LYS A 318 -46.34 20.50 -32.47
N ARG A 319 -47.05 21.60 -32.15
CA ARG A 319 -48.41 21.84 -32.65
C ARG A 319 -48.46 22.03 -34.17
N LEU A 320 -47.45 22.67 -34.76
CA LEU A 320 -47.31 22.77 -36.21
C LEU A 320 -47.04 21.40 -36.85
N LEU A 321 -46.11 20.60 -36.32
CA LEU A 321 -45.85 19.24 -36.78
C LEU A 321 -47.08 18.34 -36.66
N VAL A 322 -47.82 18.39 -35.55
CA VAL A 322 -49.08 17.64 -35.34
C VAL A 322 -50.23 18.17 -36.22
N SER A 323 -50.14 19.40 -36.74
CA SER A 323 -51.08 19.90 -37.76
C SER A 323 -50.71 19.51 -39.20
N ILE A 324 -49.51 18.94 -39.42
CA ILE A 324 -49.18 18.21 -40.64
C ILE A 324 -49.73 16.79 -40.47
N ASP A 325 -51.03 16.69 -40.66
CA ASP A 325 -51.74 15.42 -40.74
C ASP A 325 -51.25 14.67 -41.99
N ASP A 326 -50.61 13.49 -41.84
CA ASP A 326 -49.94 12.76 -42.94
C ASP A 326 -50.87 12.54 -44.16
N ASN A 327 -52.17 12.41 -43.87
CA ASN A 327 -53.29 12.41 -44.82
C ASN A 327 -53.18 13.49 -45.91
N ARG A 328 -52.66 14.69 -45.61
CA ARG A 328 -52.51 15.78 -46.59
C ARG A 328 -51.43 15.47 -47.65
N PHE A 329 -50.33 14.82 -47.27
CA PHE A 329 -49.28 14.45 -48.21
C PHE A 329 -49.70 13.23 -49.04
N GLU A 330 -50.40 12.28 -48.43
CA GLU A 330 -51.06 11.18 -49.15
C GLU A 330 -52.15 11.68 -50.12
N ASN A 331 -52.91 12.73 -49.77
CA ASN A 331 -53.92 13.32 -50.65
C ASN A 331 -53.31 14.00 -51.88
N ILE A 332 -52.24 14.80 -51.72
CA ILE A 332 -51.51 15.38 -52.86
C ILE A 332 -50.88 14.29 -53.73
N HIS A 333 -50.27 13.27 -53.11
CA HIS A 333 -49.71 12.13 -53.86
C HIS A 333 -50.81 11.33 -54.58
N GLY A 334 -51.97 11.15 -53.95
CA GLY A 334 -53.16 10.52 -54.51
C GLY A 334 -53.66 11.27 -55.75
N LYS A 335 -53.86 12.59 -55.66
CA LYS A 335 -54.28 13.43 -56.79
C LYS A 335 -53.24 13.44 -57.93
N LEU A 336 -51.95 13.42 -57.62
CA LEU A 336 -50.89 13.24 -58.62
C LEU A 336 -50.97 11.86 -59.31
N MET A 337 -51.27 10.80 -58.56
CA MET A 337 -51.45 9.46 -59.10
C MET A 337 -52.78 9.30 -59.87
N GLU A 338 -53.83 10.05 -59.52
CA GLU A 338 -55.06 10.17 -60.31
C GLU A 338 -54.80 10.92 -61.62
N LEU A 339 -54.16 12.09 -61.59
CA LEU A 339 -53.70 12.81 -62.78
C LEU A 339 -52.86 11.91 -63.68
N ARG A 340 -51.92 11.14 -63.10
CA ARG A 340 -51.10 10.18 -63.84
C ARG A 340 -51.93 9.03 -64.45
N GLN A 341 -52.93 8.49 -63.75
CA GLN A 341 -53.85 7.52 -64.34
C GLN A 341 -54.70 8.10 -65.47
N ILE A 342 -55.11 9.38 -65.36
CA ILE A 342 -55.87 10.08 -66.39
C ILE A 342 -55.00 10.30 -67.64
N PHE A 343 -53.73 10.67 -67.48
CA PHE A 343 -52.75 10.70 -68.57
C PHE A 343 -52.50 9.32 -69.20
N ILE A 344 -52.35 8.26 -68.40
CA ILE A 344 -52.18 6.89 -68.91
C ILE A 344 -53.42 6.42 -69.71
N ARG A 345 -54.64 6.85 -69.34
CA ARG A 345 -55.85 6.60 -70.14
C ARG A 345 -55.85 7.37 -71.46
N LEU A 346 -55.43 8.65 -71.45
CA LEU A 346 -55.26 9.45 -72.67
C LEU A 346 -54.24 8.81 -73.64
N GLU A 347 -53.11 8.31 -73.15
CA GLU A 347 -52.14 7.59 -73.97
C GLU A 347 -52.71 6.25 -74.48
N GLY A 348 -53.37 5.49 -73.61
CA GLY A 348 -53.95 4.18 -73.95
C GLY A 348 -55.05 4.24 -75.03
N ASP A 349 -55.95 5.22 -74.95
CA ASP A 349 -57.02 5.42 -75.93
C ASP A 349 -56.50 5.97 -77.28
N LEU A 350 -55.28 6.53 -77.31
CA LEU A 350 -54.61 7.00 -78.54
C LEU A 350 -53.64 5.97 -79.15
N PHE A 351 -53.09 5.02 -78.39
CA PHE A 351 -52.05 4.07 -78.84
C PHE A 351 -52.44 2.59 -78.72
N MET A 352 -53.46 2.17 -79.47
CA MET A 352 -53.74 0.75 -79.70
C MET A 352 -52.66 0.07 -80.57
N LYS A 353 -51.68 -0.61 -79.93
CA LYS A 353 -50.79 -1.60 -80.57
C LYS A 353 -50.45 -2.74 -79.59
N PRO A 354 -50.49 -4.03 -80.01
CA PRO A 354 -50.61 -5.14 -79.05
C PRO A 354 -49.34 -5.94 -78.73
N SER A 355 -49.37 -6.55 -77.54
CA SER A 355 -48.85 -7.88 -77.14
C SER A 355 -47.37 -8.26 -77.31
N CYS A 356 -46.71 -8.52 -76.18
CA CYS A 356 -46.17 -9.84 -75.73
C CYS A 356 -45.34 -9.57 -74.46
N GLU A 357 -45.74 -9.88 -73.22
CA GLU A 357 -46.17 -11.15 -72.61
C GLU A 357 -45.13 -12.29 -72.63
N GLU A 358 -44.66 -12.62 -71.42
CA GLU A 358 -44.35 -13.97 -70.90
C GLU A 358 -43.08 -14.72 -71.41
N ARG A 359 -42.44 -15.62 -70.63
CA ARG A 359 -42.70 -16.10 -69.24
C ARG A 359 -41.41 -16.53 -68.50
N GLU A 360 -41.61 -17.03 -67.29
CA GLU A 360 -40.62 -17.59 -66.34
C GLU A 360 -39.77 -18.74 -66.90
N THR A 361 -38.64 -19.04 -66.23
CA THR A 361 -38.41 -20.41 -65.72
C THR A 361 -37.41 -20.43 -64.57
N GLN A 362 -37.61 -21.35 -63.62
CA GLN A 362 -36.68 -21.67 -62.54
C GLN A 362 -35.70 -22.77 -62.99
N THR A 363 -34.55 -22.88 -62.33
CA THR A 363 -33.98 -24.19 -61.93
C THR A 363 -33.23 -23.99 -60.61
N GLU A 364 -33.37 -24.96 -59.72
CA GLU A 364 -32.74 -25.00 -58.39
C GLU A 364 -31.34 -25.62 -58.46
N ASP A 365 -30.48 -25.32 -57.50
CA ASP A 365 -29.83 -26.39 -56.71
C ASP A 365 -29.41 -25.88 -55.32
N SER A 366 -29.29 -26.75 -54.31
CA SER A 366 -29.35 -26.31 -52.90
C SER A 366 -28.52 -27.10 -51.87
N GLN A 367 -27.92 -26.37 -50.92
CA GLN A 367 -27.51 -26.81 -49.55
C GLN A 367 -26.97 -25.57 -48.77
N THR A 368 -27.73 -24.85 -47.93
CA THR A 368 -28.29 -25.13 -46.57
C THR A 368 -27.37 -24.75 -45.39
N ALA A 369 -27.84 -23.78 -44.58
CA ALA A 369 -27.36 -23.22 -43.28
C ALA A 369 -27.11 -21.69 -43.40
N ASP A 370 -28.04 -20.77 -43.09
CA ASP A 370 -28.71 -20.47 -41.81
C ASP A 370 -27.72 -20.27 -40.63
N VAL A 371 -27.78 -19.19 -39.83
CA VAL A 371 -28.89 -18.26 -39.52
C VAL A 371 -28.46 -16.78 -39.55
N THR A 372 -29.36 -15.88 -39.97
CA THR A 372 -29.24 -14.41 -39.84
C THR A 372 -29.97 -13.85 -38.61
N ARG A 373 -29.39 -12.87 -37.91
CA ARG A 373 -30.00 -11.77 -37.08
C ARG A 373 -28.92 -11.14 -36.17
N ASP A 374 -28.91 -9.86 -35.79
CA ASP A 374 -29.70 -8.68 -36.21
C ASP A 374 -28.74 -7.47 -36.27
N SER A 375 -28.87 -6.59 -37.26
CA SER A 375 -27.92 -5.50 -37.53
C SER A 375 -28.46 -4.10 -37.20
N PHE A 376 -28.67 -3.79 -35.91
CA PHE A 376 -29.29 -2.50 -35.52
C PHE A 376 -28.91 -1.96 -34.12
N ILE A 377 -27.62 -1.93 -33.75
CA ILE A 377 -27.11 -1.20 -32.55
C ILE A 377 -25.98 -0.22 -32.94
N SER A 378 -25.72 0.76 -32.07
CA SER A 378 -25.05 2.05 -32.29
C SER A 378 -23.56 2.00 -32.68
N LYS A 379 -23.08 3.13 -33.24
CA LYS A 379 -21.69 3.38 -33.67
C LYS A 379 -20.67 3.61 -32.53
N GLU A 380 -21.00 3.33 -31.27
CA GLU A 380 -20.15 3.74 -30.12
C GLU A 380 -19.14 2.69 -29.63
N GLU A 381 -19.23 1.42 -30.05
CA GLU A 381 -18.33 0.36 -29.55
C GLU A 381 -16.92 0.37 -30.19
N GLY A 382 -16.68 1.23 -31.19
CA GLY A 382 -15.42 1.27 -31.94
C GLY A 382 -14.18 1.59 -31.11
N ASN A 383 -14.27 2.55 -30.19
CA ASN A 383 -13.13 3.00 -29.38
C ASN A 383 -12.78 2.01 -28.25
N ILE A 384 -13.79 1.36 -27.67
CA ILE A 384 -13.63 0.36 -26.61
C ILE A 384 -12.89 -0.87 -27.15
N SER A 385 -13.05 -1.19 -28.43
CA SER A 385 -12.32 -2.29 -29.08
C SER A 385 -10.81 -2.04 -29.15
N THR A 386 -10.36 -0.80 -29.40
CA THR A 386 -8.92 -0.48 -29.50
C THR A 386 -8.22 -0.52 -28.15
N GLU A 387 -8.77 0.12 -27.12
CA GLU A 387 -8.10 0.14 -25.81
C GLU A 387 -8.04 -1.27 -25.19
N ARG A 388 -9.12 -2.05 -25.31
CA ARG A 388 -9.15 -3.44 -24.85
C ARG A 388 -8.16 -4.32 -25.62
N GLN A 389 -7.83 -3.98 -26.86
CA GLN A 389 -6.82 -4.66 -27.66
C GLN A 389 -5.40 -4.23 -27.27
N ASP A 390 -5.16 -2.95 -26.96
CA ASP A 390 -3.87 -2.48 -26.45
C ASP A 390 -3.57 -3.02 -25.04
N GLN A 391 -4.59 -3.13 -24.18
CA GLN A 391 -4.48 -3.80 -22.87
C GLN A 391 -4.15 -5.29 -23.04
N LEU A 392 -4.73 -5.98 -24.03
CA LEU A 392 -4.39 -7.37 -24.36
C LEU A 392 -2.97 -7.51 -24.95
N GLU A 393 -2.53 -6.57 -25.77
CA GLU A 393 -1.18 -6.57 -26.35
C GLU A 393 -0.12 -6.32 -25.28
N LYS A 394 -0.39 -5.41 -24.34
CA LYS A 394 0.43 -5.20 -23.14
C LYS A 394 0.51 -6.46 -22.27
N LEU A 395 -0.62 -7.10 -21.98
CA LEU A 395 -0.66 -8.35 -21.20
C LEU A 395 0.07 -9.52 -21.90
N ARG A 396 0.06 -9.58 -23.24
CA ARG A 396 0.90 -10.51 -24.01
C ARG A 396 2.38 -10.21 -23.85
N MET A 397 2.77 -8.93 -23.94
CA MET A 397 4.17 -8.52 -23.80
C MET A 397 4.69 -8.79 -22.39
N ASP A 398 3.89 -8.50 -21.36
CA ASP A 398 4.22 -8.82 -19.96
C ASP A 398 4.30 -10.36 -19.74
N LEU A 399 3.42 -11.15 -20.33
CA LEU A 399 3.51 -12.62 -20.29
C LEU A 399 4.77 -13.18 -20.97
N GLU A 400 5.17 -12.66 -22.12
CA GLU A 400 6.39 -13.13 -22.81
C GLU A 400 7.65 -12.64 -22.08
N ASN A 401 7.65 -11.44 -21.48
CA ASN A 401 8.71 -10.98 -20.56
C ASN A 401 8.88 -11.93 -19.35
N GLU A 402 7.78 -12.35 -18.74
CA GLU A 402 7.81 -13.28 -17.59
C GLU A 402 8.24 -14.69 -18.01
N ARG A 403 7.91 -15.10 -19.24
CA ARG A 403 8.39 -16.35 -19.85
C ARG A 403 9.89 -16.31 -20.15
N GLU A 404 10.42 -15.20 -20.67
CA GLU A 404 11.86 -15.02 -20.84
C GLU A 404 12.58 -15.11 -19.49
N ARG A 405 12.03 -14.50 -18.42
CA ARG A 405 12.55 -14.63 -17.04
C ARG A 405 12.49 -16.08 -16.54
N GLU A 406 11.43 -16.82 -16.84
CA GLU A 406 11.34 -18.24 -16.49
C GLU A 406 12.41 -19.08 -17.21
N GLU A 407 12.71 -18.76 -18.48
CA GLU A 407 13.80 -19.39 -19.22
C GLU A 407 15.19 -18.96 -18.75
N GLU A 408 15.39 -17.69 -18.37
CA GLU A 408 16.60 -17.19 -17.70
C GLU A 408 16.85 -17.97 -16.41
N LEU A 409 15.82 -18.15 -15.58
CA LEU A 409 15.85 -18.95 -14.36
C LEU A 409 16.17 -20.42 -14.66
N LYS A 410 15.54 -21.05 -15.65
CA LYS A 410 15.88 -22.42 -16.10
C LYS A 410 17.35 -22.53 -16.53
N ARG A 411 17.84 -21.55 -17.32
CA ARG A 411 19.25 -21.44 -17.76
C ARG A 411 20.21 -21.23 -16.57
N ALA A 412 19.81 -20.50 -15.53
CA ALA A 412 20.60 -20.32 -14.30
C ALA A 412 20.61 -21.59 -13.42
N LEU A 413 19.47 -22.29 -13.32
CA LEU A 413 19.34 -23.53 -12.54
C LEU A 413 20.18 -24.66 -13.14
N GLU A 414 20.28 -24.75 -14.47
CA GLU A 414 21.17 -25.72 -15.14
C GLU A 414 22.67 -25.38 -14.98
N LYS A 415 23.02 -24.08 -14.92
CA LYS A 415 24.38 -23.64 -14.51
C LYS A 415 24.68 -24.04 -13.05
N LEU A 416 23.72 -23.95 -12.14
CA LEU A 416 23.87 -24.42 -10.76
C LEU A 416 24.06 -25.94 -10.69
N LYS A 417 23.24 -26.75 -11.37
CA LYS A 417 23.41 -28.22 -11.43
C LYS A 417 24.79 -28.63 -11.94
N THR A 418 25.32 -27.95 -12.96
CA THR A 418 26.65 -28.24 -13.52
C THR A 418 27.79 -27.76 -12.62
N ILE A 419 27.62 -26.70 -11.83
CA ILE A 419 28.53 -26.32 -10.74
C ILE A 419 28.51 -27.37 -9.62
N ASP A 420 27.33 -27.84 -9.21
CA ASP A 420 27.19 -28.81 -8.12
C ASP A 420 27.56 -30.25 -8.54
N SER A 421 27.58 -30.58 -9.85
CA SER A 421 28.31 -31.74 -10.35
C SER A 421 29.80 -31.57 -10.11
N LYS A 422 30.42 -30.51 -10.65
CA LYS A 422 31.86 -30.25 -10.52
C LYS A 422 32.33 -30.17 -9.06
N ARG A 423 31.48 -29.69 -8.13
CA ARG A 423 31.74 -29.74 -6.69
C ARG A 423 31.75 -31.16 -6.13
N ARG A 424 30.79 -32.01 -6.49
CA ARG A 424 30.77 -33.43 -6.10
C ARG A 424 31.95 -34.19 -6.71
N ASP A 425 32.28 -33.94 -7.97
CA ASP A 425 33.42 -34.54 -8.65
C ASP A 425 34.74 -34.14 -7.95
N LYS A 426 34.90 -32.86 -7.57
CA LYS A 426 36.05 -32.39 -6.80
C LYS A 426 36.08 -32.96 -5.37
N LEU A 427 34.94 -33.12 -4.71
CA LEU A 427 34.87 -33.76 -3.37
C LEU A 427 35.24 -35.24 -3.43
N ALA A 428 34.81 -35.97 -4.48
CA ALA A 428 35.20 -37.36 -4.69
C ALA A 428 36.72 -37.51 -4.92
N ASN A 429 37.32 -36.60 -5.70
CA ASN A 429 38.78 -36.57 -5.88
C ASN A 429 39.52 -36.23 -4.57
N LEU A 430 39.07 -35.23 -3.81
CA LEU A 430 39.66 -34.87 -2.51
C LEU A 430 39.53 -36.00 -1.48
N GLN A 431 38.42 -36.75 -1.48
CA GLN A 431 38.28 -37.93 -0.64
C GLN A 431 39.27 -39.03 -1.06
N LYS A 432 39.43 -39.29 -2.36
CA LYS A 432 40.41 -40.25 -2.87
C LYS A 432 41.85 -39.85 -2.54
N GLU A 433 42.20 -38.58 -2.67
CA GLU A 433 43.50 -38.03 -2.24
C GLU A 433 43.72 -38.20 -0.73
N LYS A 434 42.67 -37.99 0.08
CA LYS A 434 42.71 -38.25 1.53
C LYS A 434 42.93 -39.74 1.83
N ASP A 435 42.19 -40.64 1.18
CA ASP A 435 42.31 -42.09 1.39
C ASP A 435 43.72 -42.60 0.98
N GLU A 436 44.31 -42.04 -0.08
CA GLU A 436 45.68 -42.33 -0.51
C GLU A 436 46.73 -41.81 0.49
N LEU A 437 46.49 -40.64 1.12
CA LEU A 437 47.35 -40.09 2.17
C LEU A 437 47.24 -40.86 3.50
N GLU A 438 46.03 -41.31 3.90
CA GLU A 438 45.84 -42.17 5.07
C GLU A 438 46.56 -43.53 4.88
N LEU A 439 46.48 -44.11 3.68
CA LEU A 439 47.23 -45.33 3.34
C LEU A 439 48.75 -45.12 3.33
N ALA A 440 49.24 -43.95 2.90
CA ALA A 440 50.66 -43.60 2.95
C ALA A 440 51.16 -43.42 4.40
N LEU A 441 50.38 -42.73 5.25
CA LEU A 441 50.66 -42.57 6.68
C LEU A 441 50.66 -43.92 7.42
N GLN A 442 49.74 -44.82 7.08
CA GLN A 442 49.75 -46.18 7.66
C GLN A 442 51.05 -46.93 7.32
N LYS A 443 51.47 -46.94 6.05
CA LYS A 443 52.73 -47.58 5.63
C LYS A 443 53.94 -46.99 6.33
N LEU A 444 54.05 -45.66 6.39
CA LEU A 444 55.16 -44.98 7.07
C LEU A 444 55.16 -45.26 8.58
N THR A 445 53.99 -45.46 9.19
CA THR A 445 53.85 -45.90 10.60
C THR A 445 54.28 -47.36 10.79
N GLU A 446 54.03 -48.24 9.81
CA GLU A 446 54.48 -49.64 9.82
C GLU A 446 56.00 -49.76 9.59
N GLU A 447 56.57 -48.97 8.68
CA GLU A 447 58.00 -48.83 8.46
C GLU A 447 58.71 -48.28 9.70
N TYR A 448 58.17 -47.23 10.34
CA TYR A 448 58.71 -46.70 11.60
C TYR A 448 58.72 -47.75 12.73
N LYS A 449 57.65 -48.56 12.86
CA LYS A 449 57.61 -49.68 13.82
C LYS A 449 58.65 -50.75 13.50
N ALA A 450 58.88 -51.06 12.22
CA ALA A 450 59.94 -51.99 11.81
C ALA A 450 61.33 -51.45 12.16
N VAL A 451 61.61 -50.16 11.86
CA VAL A 451 62.86 -49.49 12.26
C VAL A 451 63.04 -49.54 13.77
N GLN A 452 62.02 -49.20 14.56
CA GLN A 452 62.05 -49.26 16.01
C GLN A 452 62.38 -50.67 16.54
N GLN A 453 61.78 -51.72 15.95
CA GLN A 453 62.09 -53.12 16.28
C GLN A 453 63.53 -53.52 15.91
N THR A 454 64.07 -53.03 14.80
CA THR A 454 65.49 -53.25 14.46
C THR A 454 66.42 -52.52 15.42
N ASN A 455 66.12 -51.27 15.78
CA ASN A 455 66.92 -50.51 16.75
C ASN A 455 66.95 -51.20 18.11
N SER A 456 65.79 -51.57 18.68
CA SER A 456 65.73 -52.33 19.93
C SER A 456 66.24 -53.78 19.83
N THR A 457 66.67 -54.23 18.65
CA THR A 457 67.43 -55.48 18.45
C THR A 457 68.94 -55.21 18.32
N LEU A 458 69.33 -54.07 17.74
CA LEU A 458 70.72 -53.59 17.75
C LEU A 458 71.17 -53.17 19.15
N GLU A 459 70.33 -52.47 19.92
CA GLU A 459 70.58 -52.12 21.33
C GLU A 459 70.88 -53.36 22.19
N ARG A 460 70.11 -54.44 22.00
CA ARG A 460 70.37 -55.73 22.67
C ARG A 460 71.70 -56.33 22.22
N LYS A 461 71.95 -56.45 20.90
CA LYS A 461 73.23 -56.98 20.39
C LYS A 461 74.44 -56.16 20.81
N TRP A 462 74.29 -54.84 20.92
CA TRP A 462 75.33 -53.95 21.44
C TRP A 462 75.61 -54.26 22.90
N LYS A 463 74.56 -54.36 23.73
CA LYS A 463 74.69 -54.74 25.13
C LYS A 463 75.28 -56.14 25.32
N ASP A 464 74.87 -57.12 24.51
CA ASP A 464 75.43 -58.48 24.52
C ASP A 464 76.94 -58.46 24.18
N ALA A 465 77.37 -57.60 23.23
CA ALA A 465 78.77 -57.43 22.85
C ALA A 465 79.58 -56.63 23.88
N GLU A 466 78.95 -55.67 24.57
CA GLU A 466 79.52 -54.90 25.67
C GLU A 466 79.73 -55.79 26.90
N GLU A 467 78.75 -56.63 27.26
CA GLU A 467 78.90 -57.66 28.30
C GLU A 467 79.96 -58.70 27.95
N GLN A 468 80.11 -59.07 26.67
CA GLN A 468 81.22 -59.93 26.21
C GLN A 468 82.59 -59.23 26.30
N ARG A 469 82.70 -57.95 25.92
CA ARG A 469 83.92 -57.15 26.06
C ARG A 469 84.34 -57.05 27.52
N ASP A 470 83.39 -56.82 28.41
CA ASP A 470 83.66 -56.63 29.84
C ASP A 470 83.97 -57.97 30.53
N ALA A 471 83.36 -59.07 30.07
CA ALA A 471 83.76 -60.43 30.47
C ALA A 471 85.20 -60.77 30.00
N LEU A 472 85.56 -60.49 28.75
CA LEU A 472 86.92 -60.70 28.23
C LEU A 472 87.95 -59.78 28.91
N SER A 473 87.58 -58.55 29.23
CA SER A 473 88.42 -57.62 29.99
C SER A 473 88.62 -58.10 31.43
N SER A 474 87.57 -58.65 32.06
CA SER A 474 87.65 -59.30 33.38
C SER A 474 88.52 -60.55 33.34
N GLN A 475 88.46 -61.31 32.24
CA GLN A 475 89.29 -62.51 32.04
C GLN A 475 90.77 -62.13 31.90
N LEU A 476 91.12 -61.17 31.02
CA LEU A 476 92.47 -60.60 30.93
C LEU A 476 92.95 -60.05 32.29
N ALA A 477 92.10 -59.33 33.01
CA ALA A 477 92.44 -58.81 34.34
C ALA A 477 92.68 -59.95 35.36
N SER A 478 92.00 -61.08 35.25
CA SER A 478 92.25 -62.26 36.10
C SER A 478 93.55 -62.98 35.73
N ASP A 479 93.87 -63.09 34.44
CA ASP A 479 95.13 -63.68 33.97
C ASP A 479 96.33 -62.81 34.36
N VAL A 480 96.24 -61.48 34.21
CA VAL A 480 97.28 -60.52 34.64
C VAL A 480 97.48 -60.53 36.16
N ASN A 481 96.41 -60.56 36.95
CA ASN A 481 96.51 -60.64 38.42
C ASN A 481 97.10 -61.96 38.94
N SER A 482 97.31 -62.98 38.09
CA SER A 482 98.07 -64.17 38.47
C SER A 482 99.59 -63.92 38.57
N ASN A 483 100.11 -62.86 37.93
CA ASN A 483 101.54 -62.60 37.78
C ASN A 483 101.90 -61.09 37.80
N THR A 484 101.56 -60.35 38.85
CA THR A 484 102.49 -59.35 39.46
C THR A 484 101.96 -58.81 40.79
N SER A 485 102.82 -58.81 41.82
CA SER A 485 102.63 -58.03 43.05
C SER A 485 103.69 -56.94 43.08
N GLY A 486 103.30 -55.66 43.01
CA GLY A 486 104.23 -54.53 43.08
C GLY A 486 103.54 -53.17 42.91
N ASN A 487 103.55 -52.35 43.97
CA ASN A 487 102.98 -51.00 43.99
C ASN A 487 103.68 -50.04 43.02
N ALA A 488 102.94 -49.12 42.37
CA ALA A 488 103.10 -47.65 42.55
C ALA A 488 102.29 -46.82 41.52
N ASP A 489 101.91 -45.61 41.92
CA ASP A 489 101.24 -44.58 41.12
C ASP A 489 102.09 -43.94 40.00
N VAL A 490 101.42 -43.08 39.21
CA VAL A 490 101.92 -41.94 38.39
C VAL A 490 102.07 -42.18 36.88
N ASN A 491 101.15 -41.53 36.15
CA ASN A 491 101.23 -40.94 34.80
C ASN A 491 102.52 -41.15 33.96
N ALA A 492 102.39 -41.81 32.79
CA ALA A 492 103.08 -41.40 31.55
C ALA A 492 102.46 -42.03 30.29
N THR A 493 102.62 -41.35 29.16
CA THR A 493 102.34 -41.83 27.79
C THR A 493 103.34 -42.92 27.36
N PRO A 494 102.93 -43.99 26.65
CA PRO A 494 103.86 -45.00 26.13
C PRO A 494 103.98 -44.98 24.59
N MET A 495 105.17 -44.66 24.07
CA MET A 495 105.63 -45.22 22.78
C MET A 495 107.16 -45.18 22.67
N GLU A 496 107.72 -46.14 21.92
CA GLU A 496 109.13 -46.29 21.53
C GLU A 496 110.19 -46.38 22.66
N GLN A 497 110.66 -47.61 22.96
CA GLN A 497 112.06 -48.05 22.70
C GLN A 497 112.36 -49.46 23.26
N THR A 498 113.49 -50.03 22.80
CA THR A 498 114.19 -51.25 23.25
C THR A 498 113.72 -52.63 22.72
N PHE A 499 114.35 -53.07 21.63
CA PHE A 499 114.65 -54.49 21.36
C PHE A 499 116.01 -54.58 20.63
N SER A 500 117.04 -55.11 21.30
CA SER A 500 118.35 -55.41 20.70
C SER A 500 119.17 -56.30 21.63
N ALA A 501 118.97 -57.63 21.56
CA ALA A 501 119.65 -58.59 22.44
C ALA A 501 119.85 -59.96 21.77
N CYS A 502 120.90 -60.10 20.95
CA CYS A 502 121.58 -61.38 20.64
C CYS A 502 122.87 -61.12 19.85
N GLY A 503 123.99 -60.97 20.55
CA GLY A 503 125.32 -60.88 19.94
C GLY A 503 126.19 -62.06 20.39
N VAL A 504 126.38 -63.06 19.54
CA VAL A 504 127.32 -64.17 19.79
C VAL A 504 128.74 -63.66 19.53
N ASP A 505 129.63 -63.77 20.52
CA ASP A 505 130.96 -63.18 20.43
C ASP A 505 131.88 -63.97 19.49
N ARG A 506 132.28 -63.33 18.38
CA ARG A 506 133.13 -63.89 17.34
C ARG A 506 134.47 -64.44 17.88
N ARG A 507 134.93 -63.93 19.03
CA ARG A 507 136.21 -64.26 19.69
C ARG A 507 136.27 -65.67 20.32
N GLU A 508 135.23 -66.49 20.22
CA GLU A 508 135.32 -67.93 20.51
C GLU A 508 135.64 -68.77 19.27
N TYR A 509 135.28 -68.30 18.08
CA TYR A 509 135.60 -68.98 16.82
C TYR A 509 137.08 -68.87 16.47
N ASP A 510 137.65 -67.66 16.57
CA ASP A 510 139.05 -67.41 16.23
C ASP A 510 140.01 -68.23 17.11
N ARG A 511 139.73 -68.35 18.42
CA ARG A 511 140.51 -69.16 19.37
C ARG A 511 140.55 -70.65 19.01
N PHE A 512 139.47 -71.19 18.45
CA PHE A 512 139.42 -72.61 18.07
C PHE A 512 140.24 -72.89 16.80
N LEU A 513 140.37 -71.91 15.90
CA LEU A 513 141.26 -72.00 14.75
C LEU A 513 142.74 -71.90 15.17
N ASP A 514 143.08 -70.99 16.10
CA ASP A 514 144.42 -70.87 16.67
C ASP A 514 144.88 -72.18 17.35
N GLU A 515 144.00 -72.86 18.10
CA GLU A 515 144.32 -74.16 18.72
C GLU A 515 144.62 -75.26 17.69
N ILE A 516 143.88 -75.30 16.57
CA ILE A 516 144.10 -76.29 15.50
C ILE A 516 145.46 -76.08 14.82
N ASP A 517 145.82 -74.84 14.48
CA ASP A 517 147.08 -74.56 13.80
C ASP A 517 148.30 -74.86 14.69
N GLU A 518 148.23 -74.59 16.00
CA GLU A 518 149.33 -74.93 16.91
C GLU A 518 149.47 -76.45 17.12
N ILE A 519 148.37 -77.22 17.08
CA ILE A 519 148.40 -78.70 17.08
C ILE A 519 149.09 -79.25 15.81
N VAL A 520 148.73 -78.74 14.63
CA VAL A 520 149.35 -79.14 13.34
C VAL A 520 150.85 -78.84 13.33
N LYS A 521 151.23 -77.67 13.85
CA LYS A 521 152.61 -77.21 14.00
C LYS A 521 153.42 -78.12 14.95
N CYS A 522 152.83 -78.55 16.08
CA CYS A 522 153.45 -79.52 16.98
C CYS A 522 153.69 -80.88 16.29
N TYR A 523 152.72 -81.37 15.52
CA TYR A 523 152.87 -82.61 14.75
C TYR A 523 154.00 -82.53 13.71
N ARG A 524 154.08 -81.42 12.95
CA ARG A 524 155.15 -81.20 11.96
C ARG A 524 156.53 -81.14 12.60
N ILE A 525 156.68 -80.54 13.79
CA ILE A 525 157.93 -80.55 14.55
C ILE A 525 158.32 -81.98 14.95
N HIS A 526 157.36 -82.79 15.44
CA HIS A 526 157.64 -84.14 15.90
C HIS A 526 158.04 -85.10 14.75
N VAL A 527 157.41 -84.98 13.58
CA VAL A 527 157.77 -85.76 12.37
C VAL A 527 159.19 -85.40 11.90
N ASN A 528 159.52 -84.11 11.82
CA ASN A 528 160.86 -83.65 11.44
C ASN A 528 161.93 -84.13 12.42
N ALA A 529 161.65 -84.11 13.73
CA ALA A 529 162.55 -84.64 14.75
C ALA A 529 162.84 -86.15 14.57
N SER A 530 161.83 -86.95 14.23
CA SER A 530 162.00 -88.38 13.93
C SER A 530 162.83 -88.62 12.66
N SER A 531 162.67 -87.80 11.61
CA SER A 531 163.49 -87.87 10.39
C SER A 531 164.97 -87.63 10.70
N CYS A 532 165.29 -86.59 11.48
CA CYS A 532 166.65 -86.27 11.91
C CYS A 532 167.32 -87.35 12.79
N VAL A 533 166.55 -88.26 13.41
CA VAL A 533 167.10 -89.40 14.15
C VAL A 533 167.46 -90.55 13.20
N LEU A 534 166.63 -90.81 12.19
CA LEU A 534 166.90 -91.82 11.16
C LEU A 534 168.15 -91.46 10.33
N GLU A 535 168.28 -90.20 9.90
CA GLU A 535 169.47 -89.72 9.17
C GLU A 535 170.77 -89.88 9.97
N ARG A 536 170.72 -89.70 11.30
CA ARG A 536 171.89 -89.94 12.17
C ARG A 536 172.25 -91.42 12.29
N LEU A 537 171.27 -92.31 12.36
CA LEU A 537 171.50 -93.76 12.39
C LEU A 537 172.09 -94.25 11.06
N GLU A 538 171.59 -93.76 9.93
CA GLU A 538 172.14 -94.07 8.60
C GLU A 538 173.59 -93.57 8.46
N ALA A 539 173.89 -92.34 8.93
CA ALA A 539 175.25 -91.80 8.97
C ALA A 539 176.19 -92.55 9.93
N GLN A 540 175.68 -93.08 11.06
CA GLN A 540 176.49 -93.83 12.01
C GLN A 540 176.90 -95.21 11.46
N VAL A 541 175.97 -95.94 10.84
CA VAL A 541 176.25 -97.24 10.18
C VAL A 541 177.23 -97.06 9.00
N LEU A 542 177.12 -95.97 8.25
CA LEU A 542 178.08 -95.65 7.18
C LEU A 542 179.49 -95.32 7.68
N ASN A 543 179.63 -94.73 8.87
CA ASN A 543 180.94 -94.49 9.49
C ASN A 543 181.60 -95.78 10.00
N GLU A 544 180.83 -96.67 10.63
CA GLU A 544 181.37 -97.92 11.20
C GLU A 544 181.85 -98.90 10.12
N MET A 545 181.25 -98.89 8.91
CA MET A 545 181.77 -99.64 7.75
C MET A 545 182.93 -98.93 7.01
N GLY A 546 183.35 -97.74 7.43
CA GLY A 546 184.32 -96.91 6.70
C GLY A 546 185.78 -96.97 7.18
N SER A 547 186.08 -97.61 8.32
CA SER A 547 187.35 -97.40 9.03
C SER A 547 187.99 -98.66 9.62
N ASN A 548 188.40 -99.63 8.78
CA ASN A 548 189.48 -100.58 9.09
C ASN A 548 189.95 -101.38 7.86
N ASN A 549 190.89 -100.85 7.06
CA ASN A 549 191.82 -101.68 6.29
C ASN A 549 193.05 -100.90 5.77
N ASP A 550 194.19 -101.02 6.46
CA ASP A 550 195.51 -101.37 5.88
C ASP A 550 196.67 -101.20 6.90
N GLY A 551 197.49 -102.24 7.07
CA GLY A 551 198.86 -102.13 7.61
C GLY A 551 199.27 -103.05 8.76
N MET A 552 200.30 -103.90 8.50
CA MET A 552 201.12 -104.69 9.46
C MET A 552 200.40 -105.84 10.20
N GLU A 553 200.77 -107.11 10.00
CA GLU A 553 201.94 -107.85 10.56
C GLU A 553 201.85 -108.06 12.09
N GLU A 554 202.05 -109.26 12.67
CA GLU A 554 202.64 -110.50 12.13
C GLU A 554 202.17 -111.78 12.91
N LYS A 555 202.36 -112.97 12.29
CA LYS A 555 202.42 -114.34 12.87
C LYS A 555 201.18 -115.04 13.50
N ALA A 556 200.82 -116.15 12.85
CA ALA A 556 200.54 -117.50 13.40
C ALA A 556 199.11 -117.91 13.89
N ASP A 557 198.55 -118.85 13.12
CA ASP A 557 197.77 -120.04 13.50
C ASP A 557 196.35 -119.97 14.14
N SER A 558 195.37 -120.43 13.33
CA SER A 558 194.21 -121.27 13.69
C SER A 558 192.79 -120.67 13.93
N GLN A 559 191.86 -121.10 13.06
CA GLN A 559 190.42 -121.43 13.29
C GLN A 559 189.30 -120.34 13.31
N SER A 560 188.54 -120.33 12.19
CA SER A 560 187.05 -120.41 12.08
C SER A 560 186.09 -119.19 12.22
N LEU A 561 185.18 -119.10 11.23
CA LEU A 561 183.82 -118.48 11.25
C LEU A 561 183.73 -116.94 11.47
N PRO A 562 182.53 -116.33 11.42
CA PRO A 562 181.56 -116.30 10.30
C PRO A 562 181.18 -114.85 9.88
N LEU A 563 180.85 -114.58 8.60
CA LEU A 563 180.62 -113.19 8.15
C LEU A 563 179.65 -112.94 6.97
N GLN A 564 178.92 -113.94 6.46
CA GLN A 564 178.20 -113.80 5.17
C GLN A 564 176.66 -113.63 5.26
N ASP A 565 176.02 -114.03 6.36
CA ASP A 565 174.54 -113.98 6.48
C ASP A 565 174.02 -112.61 6.96
N GLU A 566 174.78 -111.89 7.78
CA GLU A 566 174.36 -110.59 8.35
C GLU A 566 174.12 -109.52 7.26
N PHE A 567 174.94 -109.52 6.20
CA PHE A 567 174.82 -108.55 5.11
C PHE A 567 173.51 -108.67 4.32
N LYS A 568 172.89 -109.86 4.28
CA LYS A 568 171.56 -110.06 3.68
C LYS A 568 170.44 -109.49 4.54
N ALA A 569 170.55 -109.62 5.87
CA ALA A 569 169.53 -109.10 6.79
C ALA A 569 169.41 -107.57 6.67
N ILE A 570 170.54 -106.86 6.59
CA ILE A 570 170.57 -105.39 6.46
C ILE A 570 169.89 -104.92 5.16
N GLN A 571 170.17 -105.56 4.02
CA GLN A 571 169.51 -105.21 2.76
C GLN A 571 167.98 -105.40 2.80
N GLN A 572 167.50 -106.45 3.47
CA GLN A 572 166.06 -106.72 3.56
C GLN A 572 165.33 -105.71 4.47
N ILE A 573 165.99 -105.22 5.53
CA ILE A 573 165.45 -104.16 6.40
C ILE A 573 165.38 -102.81 5.67
N LEU A 574 166.40 -102.47 4.87
CA LEU A 574 166.39 -101.21 4.09
C LEU A 574 165.30 -101.21 3.01
N ALA A 575 164.98 -102.38 2.44
CA ALA A 575 163.89 -102.52 1.47
C ALA A 575 162.51 -102.25 2.12
N SER A 576 162.18 -102.93 3.22
CA SER A 576 160.90 -102.72 3.91
C SER A 576 160.75 -101.33 4.52
N THR A 577 161.86 -100.71 4.94
CA THR A 577 161.86 -99.32 5.43
C THR A 577 161.49 -98.32 4.31
N ARG A 578 161.92 -98.55 3.06
CA ARG A 578 161.53 -97.70 1.92
C ARG A 578 160.07 -97.89 1.53
N GLU A 579 159.57 -99.12 1.49
CA GLU A 579 158.16 -99.43 1.22
C GLU A 579 157.22 -98.82 2.29
N CYS A 580 157.63 -98.86 3.56
CA CYS A 580 156.95 -98.19 4.68
C CYS A 580 156.98 -96.66 4.54
N LYS A 581 158.08 -96.08 4.04
CA LYS A 581 158.18 -94.65 3.75
C LYS A 581 157.24 -94.22 2.62
N GLU A 582 157.25 -94.91 1.47
CA GLU A 582 156.37 -94.57 0.34
C GLU A 582 154.88 -94.69 0.70
N THR A 583 154.51 -95.70 1.51
CA THR A 583 153.13 -95.83 2.00
C THR A 583 152.75 -94.73 2.99
N LEU A 584 153.66 -94.28 3.87
CA LEU A 584 153.44 -93.13 4.73
C LEU A 584 153.31 -91.82 3.94
N GLU A 585 154.23 -91.52 3.01
CA GLU A 585 154.18 -90.30 2.18
C GLU A 585 152.89 -90.25 1.35
N LYS A 586 152.46 -91.37 0.76
CA LYS A 586 151.19 -91.48 0.04
C LYS A 586 149.97 -91.27 0.96
N THR A 587 150.01 -91.78 2.19
CA THR A 587 148.94 -91.60 3.18
C THR A 587 148.86 -90.15 3.66
N ILE A 588 150.01 -89.48 3.85
CA ILE A 588 150.08 -88.06 4.19
C ILE A 588 149.49 -87.20 3.07
N SER A 589 149.90 -87.41 1.82
CA SER A 589 149.34 -86.69 0.67
C SER A 589 147.82 -86.83 0.58
N GLN A 590 147.28 -88.05 0.75
CA GLN A 590 145.83 -88.27 0.75
C GLN A 590 145.14 -87.52 1.91
N ARG A 591 145.75 -87.45 3.10
CA ARG A 591 145.18 -86.70 4.22
C ARG A 591 145.26 -85.18 4.04
N GLU A 592 146.29 -84.67 3.37
CA GLU A 592 146.37 -83.26 3.00
C GLU A 592 145.31 -82.89 1.95
N ASP A 593 145.08 -83.75 0.94
CA ASP A 593 143.97 -83.60 -0.02
C ASP A 593 142.58 -83.65 0.65
N GLU A 594 142.35 -84.60 1.56
CA GLU A 594 141.11 -84.70 2.34
C GLU A 594 140.87 -83.46 3.23
N LEU A 595 141.93 -82.91 3.85
CA LEU A 595 141.85 -81.72 4.69
C LEU A 595 141.56 -80.45 3.87
N GLU A 596 142.15 -80.28 2.68
CA GLU A 596 141.87 -79.10 1.86
C GLU A 596 140.48 -79.19 1.19
N GLN A 597 140.01 -80.39 0.82
CA GLN A 597 138.60 -80.58 0.46
C GLN A 597 137.65 -80.23 1.62
N LEU A 598 137.97 -80.63 2.85
CA LEU A 598 137.16 -80.30 4.02
C LEU A 598 137.14 -78.79 4.28
N ARG A 599 138.30 -78.12 4.17
CA ARG A 599 138.41 -76.65 4.27
C ARG A 599 137.61 -75.92 3.20
N GLU A 600 137.67 -76.37 1.95
CA GLU A 600 136.91 -75.78 0.84
C GLU A 600 135.40 -76.01 1.03
N ASN A 601 134.98 -77.18 1.51
CA ASN A 601 133.58 -77.44 1.87
C ASN A 601 133.10 -76.51 3.00
N PHE A 602 133.91 -76.29 4.05
CA PHE A 602 133.60 -75.32 5.10
C PHE A 602 133.59 -73.87 4.60
N ARG A 603 134.50 -73.49 3.70
CA ARG A 603 134.57 -72.17 3.05
C ARG A 603 133.29 -71.87 2.27
N ASN A 604 132.85 -72.82 1.44
CA ASN A 604 131.59 -72.73 0.70
C ASN A 604 130.35 -72.74 1.62
N ALA A 605 130.34 -73.56 2.67
CA ALA A 605 129.25 -73.54 3.66
C ALA A 605 129.13 -72.18 4.37
N MET A 606 130.25 -71.61 4.83
CA MET A 606 130.27 -70.29 5.47
C MET A 606 129.88 -69.16 4.49
N GLN A 607 130.28 -69.24 3.23
CA GLN A 607 129.86 -68.28 2.20
C GLN A 607 128.36 -68.40 1.89
N ASN A 608 127.81 -69.61 1.85
CA ASN A 608 126.37 -69.84 1.69
C ASN A 608 125.59 -69.30 2.90
N PHE A 609 126.00 -69.58 4.15
CA PHE A 609 125.35 -69.02 5.33
C PHE A 609 125.45 -67.48 5.41
N ALA A 610 126.59 -66.90 5.01
CA ALA A 610 126.73 -65.44 4.94
C ALA A 610 125.76 -64.83 3.93
N LYS A 611 125.60 -65.46 2.76
CA LYS A 611 124.64 -65.03 1.74
C LYS A 611 123.19 -65.25 2.17
N GLU A 612 122.87 -66.41 2.74
CA GLU A 612 121.52 -66.73 3.25
C GLU A 612 121.10 -65.73 4.34
N LYS A 613 122.02 -65.37 5.25
CA LYS A 613 121.82 -64.29 6.22
C LYS A 613 121.54 -62.94 5.54
N GLU A 614 122.33 -62.55 4.55
CA GLU A 614 122.16 -61.27 3.84
C GLU A 614 120.86 -61.23 3.01
N ASP A 615 120.50 -62.33 2.38
CA ASP A 615 119.24 -62.49 1.64
C ASP A 615 118.03 -62.44 2.60
N LEU A 616 118.13 -63.05 3.79
CA LEU A 616 117.10 -63.00 4.85
C LEU A 616 116.98 -61.61 5.49
N GLU A 617 118.10 -60.92 5.76
CA GLU A 617 118.10 -59.55 6.28
C GLU A 617 117.48 -58.58 5.27
N ARG A 618 117.84 -58.69 3.98
CA ARG A 618 117.21 -57.90 2.91
C ARG A 618 115.71 -58.22 2.75
N GLN A 619 115.28 -59.46 2.95
CA GLN A 619 113.85 -59.80 2.96
C GLN A 619 113.14 -59.15 4.16
N TYR A 620 113.71 -59.26 5.37
CA TYR A 620 113.13 -58.68 6.58
C TYR A 620 113.03 -57.14 6.49
N GLU A 621 114.03 -56.47 5.91
CA GLU A 621 113.94 -55.03 5.62
C GLU A 621 112.83 -54.68 4.63
N GLN A 622 112.65 -55.47 3.55
CA GLN A 622 111.57 -55.28 2.58
C GLN A 622 110.18 -55.49 3.21
N ASP A 623 110.02 -56.54 4.02
CA ASP A 623 108.78 -56.80 4.76
C ASP A 623 108.50 -55.66 5.76
N CYS A 624 109.50 -55.19 6.52
CA CYS A 624 109.37 -54.03 7.40
C CYS A 624 109.01 -52.73 6.66
N GLU A 625 109.58 -52.47 5.47
CA GLU A 625 109.23 -51.29 4.67
C GLU A 625 107.82 -51.41 4.07
N SER A 626 107.40 -52.62 3.70
CA SER A 626 106.04 -52.93 3.25
C SER A 626 105.02 -52.66 4.36
N TYR A 627 105.24 -53.19 5.56
CA TYR A 627 104.37 -52.93 6.71
C TYR A 627 104.34 -51.45 7.11
N ARG A 628 105.47 -50.73 7.06
CA ARG A 628 105.50 -49.27 7.30
C ARG A 628 104.64 -48.50 6.29
N LYS A 629 104.68 -48.88 4.99
CA LYS A 629 103.82 -48.28 3.96
C LYS A 629 102.34 -48.58 4.21
N GLN A 630 102.02 -49.81 4.59
CA GLN A 630 100.65 -50.22 4.91
C GLN A 630 100.10 -49.50 6.15
N VAL A 631 100.89 -49.38 7.23
CA VAL A 631 100.52 -48.63 8.44
C VAL A 631 100.27 -47.16 8.09
N LYS A 632 101.18 -46.51 7.36
CA LYS A 632 101.02 -45.11 6.94
C LYS A 632 99.80 -44.89 6.04
N GLN A 633 99.46 -45.85 5.18
CA GLN A 633 98.21 -45.81 4.40
C GLN A 633 96.99 -45.90 5.31
N MET A 634 96.95 -46.84 6.26
CA MET A 634 95.83 -46.96 7.22
C MET A 634 95.72 -45.72 8.13
N GLU A 635 96.83 -45.07 8.48
CA GLU A 635 96.84 -43.79 9.18
C GLU A 635 96.22 -42.67 8.33
N GLU A 636 96.61 -42.55 7.06
CA GLU A 636 96.04 -41.56 6.13
C GLU A 636 94.54 -41.79 5.86
N GLU A 637 94.13 -43.04 5.67
CA GLU A 637 92.72 -43.46 5.56
C GLU A 637 91.95 -43.14 6.85
N SER A 638 92.52 -43.41 8.02
CA SER A 638 91.91 -43.09 9.33
C SER A 638 91.78 -41.58 9.55
N HIS A 639 92.76 -40.77 9.15
CA HIS A 639 92.65 -39.30 9.20
C HIS A 639 91.55 -38.80 8.24
N SER A 640 91.46 -39.36 7.03
CA SER A 640 90.39 -39.04 6.07
C SER A 640 89.01 -39.40 6.63
N LEU A 641 88.86 -40.59 7.22
CA LEU A 641 87.61 -41.04 7.85
C LEU A 641 87.24 -40.14 9.03
N ASN A 642 88.17 -39.80 9.92
CA ASN A 642 87.93 -38.88 11.04
C ASN A 642 87.51 -37.47 10.58
N ASN A 643 88.05 -36.97 9.46
CA ASN A 643 87.58 -35.73 8.85
C ASN A 643 86.12 -35.87 8.34
N THR A 644 85.77 -36.95 7.65
CA THR A 644 84.37 -37.18 7.19
C THR A 644 83.39 -37.34 8.36
N ILE A 645 83.79 -38.03 9.43
CA ILE A 645 83.01 -38.17 10.67
C ILE A 645 82.81 -36.80 11.33
N SER A 646 83.82 -35.92 11.31
CA SER A 646 83.73 -34.57 11.87
C SER A 646 82.80 -33.68 11.05
N GLN A 647 82.84 -33.77 9.72
CA GLN A 647 81.89 -33.09 8.84
C GLN A 647 80.46 -33.59 9.07
N LEU A 648 80.22 -34.90 9.04
CA LEU A 648 78.90 -35.49 9.27
C LEU A 648 78.32 -35.14 10.64
N LYS A 649 79.15 -35.01 11.68
CA LYS A 649 78.73 -34.50 13.00
C LYS A 649 78.29 -33.04 12.95
N SER A 650 79.01 -32.17 12.23
CA SER A 650 78.60 -30.77 12.08
C SER A 650 77.32 -30.61 11.23
N GLU A 651 77.16 -31.44 10.19
CA GLU A 651 75.94 -31.49 9.39
C GLU A 651 74.74 -32.00 10.20
N LEU A 652 74.93 -33.02 11.05
CA LEU A 652 73.90 -33.54 11.95
C LEU A 652 73.39 -32.45 12.92
N VAL A 653 74.29 -31.73 13.60
CA VAL A 653 73.91 -30.64 14.53
C VAL A 653 73.11 -29.55 13.81
N VAL A 654 73.48 -29.20 12.57
CA VAL A 654 72.74 -28.22 11.75
C VAL A 654 71.36 -28.74 11.31
N GLN A 655 71.14 -30.06 11.22
CA GLN A 655 69.81 -30.63 10.99
C GLN A 655 69.00 -30.72 12.28
N GLU A 656 69.62 -31.01 13.42
CA GLU A 656 68.97 -31.00 14.75
C GLU A 656 68.47 -29.59 15.11
N GLU A 657 69.26 -28.55 14.84
CA GLU A 657 68.86 -27.14 15.01
C GLU A 657 67.66 -26.77 14.13
N LYS A 658 67.67 -27.15 12.85
CA LYS A 658 66.53 -26.94 11.93
C LYS A 658 65.29 -27.73 12.33
N LEU A 659 65.45 -28.95 12.85
CA LEU A 659 64.34 -29.74 13.36
C LEU A 659 63.73 -29.06 14.59
N SER A 660 64.56 -28.52 15.50
CA SER A 660 64.10 -27.74 16.64
C SER A 660 63.36 -26.46 16.24
N GLU A 661 63.87 -25.72 15.26
CA GLU A 661 63.20 -24.55 14.68
C GLU A 661 61.82 -24.94 14.11
N LYS A 662 61.75 -26.00 13.29
CA LYS A 662 60.50 -26.48 12.68
C LYS A 662 59.53 -27.06 13.68
N GLN A 663 60.01 -27.67 14.77
CA GLN A 663 59.17 -28.08 15.90
C GLN A 663 58.55 -26.84 16.59
N SER A 664 59.30 -25.75 16.73
CA SER A 664 58.76 -24.48 17.25
C SER A 664 57.73 -23.87 16.30
N ASP A 665 58.00 -23.83 14.99
CA ASP A 665 57.01 -23.39 13.97
C ASP A 665 55.70 -24.18 14.08
N ILE A 666 55.77 -25.51 14.21
CA ILE A 666 54.61 -26.39 14.38
C ILE A 666 53.83 -26.00 15.64
N THR A 667 54.47 -25.89 16.81
CA THR A 667 53.75 -25.51 18.05
C THR A 667 53.10 -24.12 17.98
N ASN A 668 53.72 -23.16 17.27
CA ASN A 668 53.13 -21.84 17.04
C ASN A 668 51.91 -21.91 16.09
N LEU A 669 51.97 -22.75 15.05
CA LEU A 669 50.85 -22.99 14.14
C LEU A 669 49.70 -23.74 14.82
N GLU A 670 49.99 -24.74 15.66
CA GLU A 670 49.01 -25.45 16.49
C GLU A 670 48.28 -24.48 17.43
N PHE A 671 49.02 -23.61 18.14
CA PHE A 671 48.42 -22.60 19.02
C PHE A 671 47.61 -21.53 18.25
N SER A 672 47.97 -21.24 16.99
CA SER A 672 47.16 -20.36 16.14
C SER A 672 45.92 -21.05 15.60
N LEU A 673 46.01 -22.35 15.26
CA LEU A 673 44.89 -23.16 14.79
C LEU A 673 43.84 -23.38 15.89
N GLU A 674 44.29 -23.66 17.11
CA GLU A 674 43.42 -23.76 18.29
C GLU A 674 42.68 -22.44 18.55
N ARG A 675 43.35 -21.30 18.44
CA ARG A 675 42.70 -19.99 18.58
C ARG A 675 41.62 -19.77 17.52
N GLU A 676 41.87 -20.15 16.27
CA GLU A 676 40.85 -20.05 15.21
C GLU A 676 39.76 -21.13 15.31
N HIS A 677 40.01 -22.27 15.98
CA HIS A 677 38.93 -23.20 16.35
C HIS A 677 37.96 -22.52 17.34
N GLN A 678 38.51 -21.83 18.35
CA GLN A 678 37.73 -21.11 19.36
C GLN A 678 36.97 -19.91 18.77
N THR A 679 37.54 -19.16 17.80
CA THR A 679 36.79 -18.11 17.08
C THR A 679 35.65 -18.72 16.25
N VAL A 680 35.88 -19.83 15.55
CA VAL A 680 34.86 -20.52 14.76
C VAL A 680 33.75 -21.09 15.63
N GLU A 681 34.04 -21.58 16.84
CA GLU A 681 33.01 -22.05 17.77
C GLU A 681 32.19 -20.91 18.38
N GLY A 682 32.82 -19.80 18.78
CA GLY A 682 32.09 -18.59 19.18
C GLY A 682 31.16 -18.06 18.08
N LEU A 683 31.61 -18.08 16.82
CA LEU A 683 30.77 -17.72 15.66
C LEU A 683 29.64 -18.72 15.41
N ARG A 684 29.87 -20.04 15.60
CA ARG A 684 28.79 -21.06 15.52
C ARG A 684 27.73 -20.83 16.59
N GLU A 685 28.12 -20.51 17.81
CA GLU A 685 27.17 -20.16 18.87
C GLU A 685 26.37 -18.89 18.52
N GLN A 686 27.03 -17.82 18.06
CA GLN A 686 26.34 -16.59 17.64
C GLN A 686 25.34 -16.86 16.51
N ILE A 687 25.70 -17.70 15.53
CA ILE A 687 24.78 -18.13 14.47
C ILE A 687 23.59 -18.91 15.05
N ALA A 688 23.81 -19.80 16.04
CA ALA A 688 22.73 -20.53 16.70
C ALA A 688 21.80 -19.59 17.50
N ARG A 689 22.36 -18.61 18.25
CA ARG A 689 21.61 -17.57 18.96
C ARG A 689 20.72 -16.78 17.99
N ILE A 690 21.28 -16.31 16.87
CA ILE A 690 20.57 -15.56 15.83
C ILE A 690 19.47 -16.42 15.15
N GLN A 691 19.73 -17.70 14.90
CA GLN A 691 18.72 -18.61 14.33
C GLN A 691 17.54 -18.83 15.29
N GLU A 692 17.78 -18.94 16.59
CA GLU A 692 16.74 -19.08 17.60
C GLU A 692 15.91 -17.78 17.73
N GLU A 693 16.56 -16.62 17.74
CA GLU A 693 15.87 -15.31 17.71
C GLU A 693 15.02 -15.16 16.45
N PHE A 694 15.54 -15.51 15.27
CA PHE A 694 14.78 -15.46 14.03
C PHE A 694 13.53 -16.36 14.08
N HIS A 695 13.62 -17.54 14.72
CA HIS A 695 12.44 -18.39 14.95
C HIS A 695 11.45 -17.74 15.92
N LYS A 696 11.92 -17.12 17.02
CA LYS A 696 11.07 -16.36 17.96
C LYS A 696 10.35 -15.19 17.27
N TYR A 697 11.03 -14.45 16.39
CA TYR A 697 10.43 -13.35 15.61
C TYR A 697 9.44 -13.87 14.55
N LYS A 698 9.78 -14.96 13.83
CA LYS A 698 8.89 -15.61 12.86
C LYS A 698 7.59 -16.09 13.51
N GLU A 699 7.67 -16.67 14.71
CA GLU A 699 6.48 -17.13 15.44
C GLU A 699 5.65 -15.97 16.00
N LYS A 700 6.29 -14.91 16.53
CA LYS A 700 5.59 -13.65 16.90
C LYS A 700 4.84 -13.06 15.70
N ALA A 701 5.47 -13.00 14.52
CA ALA A 701 4.83 -12.51 13.31
C ALA A 701 3.65 -13.41 12.87
N ARG A 702 3.79 -14.74 12.97
CA ARG A 702 2.71 -15.70 12.69
C ARG A 702 1.51 -15.49 13.62
N ILE A 703 1.76 -15.26 14.91
CA ILE A 703 0.70 -14.98 15.91
C ILE A 703 0.03 -13.63 15.62
N ALA A 704 0.80 -12.57 15.36
CA ALA A 704 0.26 -11.25 15.04
C ALA A 704 -0.58 -11.24 13.76
N LEU A 705 -0.13 -11.92 12.70
CA LEU A 705 -0.92 -12.12 11.48
C LEU A 705 -2.19 -12.93 11.78
N GLY A 706 -2.10 -14.03 12.53
CA GLY A 706 -3.28 -14.81 12.93
C GLY A 706 -4.30 -14.05 13.78
N GLN A 707 -3.85 -13.07 14.59
CA GLN A 707 -4.71 -12.14 15.32
C GLN A 707 -5.36 -11.12 14.38
N ARG A 708 -4.58 -10.49 13.49
CA ARG A 708 -5.08 -9.53 12.49
C ARG A 708 -6.10 -10.18 11.54
N ASP A 709 -5.82 -11.39 11.08
CA ASP A 709 -6.70 -12.15 10.20
C ASP A 709 -7.90 -12.74 10.95
N LYS A 710 -7.92 -12.67 12.30
CA LYS A 710 -9.14 -12.85 13.10
C LYS A 710 -9.93 -11.54 13.18
N THR A 711 -9.29 -10.42 13.54
CA THR A 711 -10.00 -9.13 13.67
C THR A 711 -10.58 -8.64 12.35
N ILE A 712 -9.95 -8.94 11.21
CA ILE A 712 -10.53 -8.70 9.87
C ILE A 712 -11.84 -9.48 9.72
N ARG A 713 -11.85 -10.81 9.97
CA ARG A 713 -13.08 -11.62 9.88
C ARG A 713 -14.16 -11.22 10.91
N ASP A 714 -13.76 -10.83 12.10
CA ASP A 714 -14.69 -10.31 13.12
C ASP A 714 -15.32 -8.97 12.64
N VAL A 715 -14.56 -8.12 11.95
CA VAL A 715 -15.05 -6.86 11.33
C VAL A 715 -15.91 -7.13 10.10
N ASP A 716 -15.51 -8.03 9.20
CA ASP A 716 -16.27 -8.41 8.01
C ASP A 716 -17.66 -8.94 8.41
N SER A 717 -17.72 -9.78 9.46
CA SER A 717 -18.98 -10.30 10.01
C SER A 717 -19.87 -9.20 10.62
N LEU A 718 -19.26 -8.18 11.25
CA LEU A 718 -20.00 -7.01 11.74
C LEU A 718 -20.52 -6.13 10.58
N LEU A 719 -19.73 -5.94 9.52
CA LEU A 719 -20.12 -5.20 8.32
C LEU A 719 -21.21 -5.92 7.52
N GLU A 720 -21.15 -7.24 7.41
CA GLU A 720 -22.21 -8.04 6.78
C GLU A 720 -23.53 -7.91 7.56
N LYS A 721 -23.45 -7.96 8.90
CA LYS A 721 -24.62 -7.75 9.78
C LYS A 721 -25.20 -6.34 9.68
N THR A 722 -24.38 -5.28 9.69
CA THR A 722 -24.91 -3.90 9.57
C THR A 722 -25.44 -3.61 8.17
N ASN A 723 -24.85 -4.18 7.11
CA ASN A 723 -25.40 -4.10 5.76
C ASN A 723 -26.78 -4.77 5.66
N GLU A 724 -27.00 -5.90 6.35
CA GLU A 724 -28.32 -6.55 6.39
C GLU A 724 -29.34 -5.76 7.24
N GLU A 725 -28.89 -5.12 8.32
CA GLU A 725 -29.70 -4.16 9.09
C GLU A 725 -30.08 -2.92 8.25
N TYR A 726 -29.19 -2.42 7.39
CA TYR A 726 -29.51 -1.33 6.45
C TYR A 726 -30.41 -1.78 5.30
N ARG A 727 -30.25 -3.00 4.76
CA ARG A 727 -31.16 -3.57 3.74
C ARG A 727 -32.58 -3.69 4.29
N THR A 728 -32.74 -4.28 5.47
CA THR A 728 -34.06 -4.45 6.11
C THR A 728 -34.72 -3.12 6.49
N GLN A 729 -33.95 -2.10 6.90
CA GLN A 729 -34.45 -0.73 7.05
C GLN A 729 -34.90 -0.14 5.70
N LEU A 730 -34.09 -0.28 4.65
CA LEU A 730 -34.36 0.27 3.32
C LEU A 730 -35.58 -0.40 2.65
N ASP A 731 -35.79 -1.70 2.86
CA ASP A 731 -36.98 -2.41 2.41
C ASP A 731 -38.23 -2.05 3.23
N SER A 732 -38.09 -1.80 4.55
CA SER A 732 -39.17 -1.23 5.36
C SER A 732 -39.59 0.17 4.86
N LEU A 733 -38.62 1.02 4.50
CA LEU A 733 -38.88 2.35 3.94
C LEU A 733 -39.52 2.28 2.55
N LYS A 734 -39.16 1.32 1.69
CA LYS A 734 -39.88 1.06 0.43
C LYS A 734 -41.35 0.72 0.69
N VAL A 735 -41.62 -0.14 1.66
CA VAL A 735 -43.01 -0.52 2.01
C VAL A 735 -43.78 0.71 2.52
N GLU A 736 -43.19 1.53 3.38
CA GLU A 736 -43.79 2.78 3.85
C GLU A 736 -44.07 3.76 2.69
N ILE A 737 -43.13 3.93 1.75
CA ILE A 737 -43.32 4.74 0.53
C ILE A 737 -44.51 4.21 -0.28
N THR A 738 -44.60 2.90 -0.55
CA THR A 738 -45.73 2.35 -1.32
C THR A 738 -47.08 2.53 -0.61
N GLN A 739 -47.12 2.48 0.72
CA GLN A 739 -48.33 2.77 1.50
C GLN A 739 -48.72 4.25 1.45
N LEU A 740 -47.75 5.16 1.43
CA LEU A 740 -47.98 6.59 1.24
C LEU A 740 -48.44 6.92 -0.18
N GLU A 741 -47.86 6.28 -1.20
CA GLU A 741 -48.30 6.39 -2.61
C GLU A 741 -49.73 5.88 -2.80
N GLU A 742 -50.09 4.74 -2.18
CA GLU A 742 -51.47 4.24 -2.15
C GLU A 742 -52.40 5.24 -1.45
N ARG A 743 -52.02 5.76 -0.28
CA ARG A 743 -52.88 6.72 0.45
C ARG A 743 -53.01 8.06 -0.27
N VAL A 744 -51.99 8.54 -0.99
CA VAL A 744 -52.09 9.71 -1.87
C VAL A 744 -53.05 9.42 -3.03
N SER A 745 -52.99 8.23 -3.63
CA SER A 745 -53.90 7.82 -4.70
C SER A 745 -55.35 7.81 -4.22
N GLN A 746 -55.62 7.22 -3.05
CA GLN A 746 -56.94 7.24 -2.40
C GLN A 746 -57.41 8.68 -2.10
N LEU A 747 -56.53 9.56 -1.62
CA LEU A 747 -56.87 10.97 -1.35
C LEU A 747 -57.18 11.78 -2.61
N VAL A 748 -56.55 11.45 -3.75
CA VAL A 748 -56.89 12.05 -5.06
C VAL A 748 -58.27 11.58 -5.52
N GLU A 749 -58.59 10.29 -5.37
CA GLU A 749 -59.91 9.75 -5.70
C GLU A 749 -61.02 10.32 -4.79
N GLU A 750 -60.79 10.39 -3.47
CA GLU A 750 -61.66 11.08 -2.50
C GLU A 750 -61.92 12.54 -2.92
N ARG A 751 -60.87 13.26 -3.33
CA ARG A 751 -60.94 14.66 -3.77
C ARG A 751 -61.73 14.82 -5.07
N ASP A 752 -61.57 13.92 -6.04
CA ASP A 752 -62.27 14.01 -7.32
C ASP A 752 -63.74 13.62 -7.20
N ILE A 753 -64.07 12.66 -6.32
CA ILE A 753 -65.45 12.35 -5.92
C ILE A 753 -66.10 13.57 -5.27
N LEU A 754 -65.41 14.25 -4.35
CA LEU A 754 -65.91 15.48 -3.71
C LEU A 754 -66.10 16.63 -4.70
N LEU A 755 -65.19 16.81 -5.66
CA LEU A 755 -65.35 17.82 -6.72
C LEU A 755 -66.55 17.55 -7.62
N GLU A 756 -66.85 16.30 -7.99
CA GLU A 756 -68.06 16.03 -8.78
C GLU A 756 -69.34 16.15 -7.93
N GLN A 757 -69.30 15.85 -6.63
CA GLN A 757 -70.40 16.18 -5.71
C GLN A 757 -70.63 17.70 -5.63
N GLU A 758 -69.57 18.52 -5.52
CA GLU A 758 -69.70 19.98 -5.53
C GLU A 758 -70.23 20.51 -6.87
N ARG A 759 -69.76 19.96 -8.00
CA ARG A 759 -70.28 20.29 -9.35
C ARG A 759 -71.75 19.95 -9.49
N MET A 760 -72.19 18.78 -9.03
CA MET A 760 -73.60 18.37 -9.10
C MET A 760 -74.47 19.22 -8.16
N ALA A 761 -73.99 19.54 -6.95
CA ALA A 761 -74.67 20.47 -6.05
C ALA A 761 -74.68 21.92 -6.58
N ALA A 762 -73.69 22.32 -7.38
CA ALA A 762 -73.66 23.61 -8.07
C ALA A 762 -74.68 23.67 -9.22
N LYS A 763 -74.76 22.63 -10.07
CA LYS A 763 -75.76 22.50 -11.15
C LYS A 763 -77.20 22.52 -10.60
N GLU A 764 -77.46 21.80 -9.51
CA GLU A 764 -78.80 21.79 -8.91
C GLU A 764 -79.16 23.15 -8.27
N ARG A 765 -78.19 23.85 -7.67
CA ARG A 765 -78.37 25.24 -7.23
C ARG A 765 -78.62 26.18 -8.41
N GLU A 766 -77.84 26.08 -9.49
CA GLU A 766 -78.00 26.89 -10.71
C GLU A 766 -79.41 26.73 -11.30
N LYS A 767 -79.88 25.49 -11.42
CA LYS A 767 -81.26 25.16 -11.82
C LYS A 767 -82.32 25.76 -10.88
N GLN A 768 -82.10 25.73 -9.56
CA GLN A 768 -83.00 26.38 -8.59
C GLN A 768 -83.02 27.91 -8.77
N TRP A 769 -81.87 28.55 -9.01
CA TRP A 769 -81.81 29.97 -9.34
C TRP A 769 -82.49 30.29 -10.68
N GLU A 770 -82.42 29.42 -11.69
CA GLU A 770 -83.17 29.58 -12.95
C GLU A 770 -84.68 29.48 -12.76
N GLU A 771 -85.15 28.49 -11.97
CA GLU A 771 -86.56 28.32 -11.62
C GLU A 771 -87.11 29.53 -10.82
N GLU A 772 -86.37 30.00 -9.80
CA GLU A 772 -86.69 31.22 -9.06
C GLU A 772 -86.68 32.48 -9.95
N LEU A 773 -85.68 32.63 -10.82
CA LEU A 773 -85.59 33.76 -11.75
C LEU A 773 -86.75 33.73 -12.76
N SER A 774 -87.22 32.55 -13.17
CA SER A 774 -88.42 32.39 -14.00
C SER A 774 -89.67 32.83 -13.25
N HIS A 775 -89.88 32.34 -12.02
CA HIS A 775 -91.02 32.75 -11.18
C HIS A 775 -91.01 34.26 -10.92
N VAL A 776 -89.86 34.86 -10.60
CA VAL A 776 -89.73 36.32 -10.38
C VAL A 776 -89.97 37.12 -11.65
N LYS A 777 -89.63 36.60 -12.84
CA LYS A 777 -89.99 37.23 -14.13
C LYS A 777 -91.50 37.18 -14.37
N GLU A 778 -92.14 36.02 -14.15
CA GLU A 778 -93.57 35.83 -14.33
C GLU A 778 -94.39 36.69 -13.35
N GLU A 779 -94.04 36.68 -12.05
CA GLU A 779 -94.68 37.49 -11.03
C GLU A 779 -94.53 39.00 -11.30
N LYS A 780 -93.35 39.44 -11.78
CA LYS A 780 -93.15 40.84 -12.20
C LYS A 780 -93.96 41.17 -13.45
N SER A 781 -94.03 40.29 -14.45
CA SER A 781 -94.83 40.49 -15.65
C SER A 781 -96.31 40.63 -15.29
N LYS A 782 -96.83 39.72 -14.46
CA LYS A 782 -98.22 39.76 -13.99
C LYS A 782 -98.54 41.02 -13.18
N LYS A 783 -97.66 41.44 -12.25
CA LYS A 783 -97.82 42.71 -11.52
C LYS A 783 -97.74 43.93 -12.45
N LEU A 784 -96.97 43.85 -13.53
CA LEU A 784 -96.91 44.90 -14.54
C LEU A 784 -98.23 44.96 -15.35
N GLU A 785 -98.79 43.82 -15.74
CA GLU A 785 -100.12 43.74 -16.38
C GLU A 785 -101.24 44.22 -15.46
N GLU A 786 -101.23 43.84 -14.19
CA GLU A 786 -102.19 44.31 -13.17
C GLU A 786 -102.09 45.84 -12.99
N THR A 787 -100.88 46.41 -12.95
CA THR A 787 -100.71 47.87 -12.87
C THR A 787 -101.07 48.60 -14.16
N PHE A 788 -100.82 48.03 -15.35
CA PHE A 788 -101.31 48.57 -16.60
C PHE A 788 -102.84 48.55 -16.69
N ALA A 789 -103.50 47.48 -16.24
CA ALA A 789 -104.97 47.42 -16.20
C ALA A 789 -105.56 48.53 -15.28
N ILE A 790 -104.97 48.73 -14.10
CA ILE A 790 -105.35 49.82 -13.17
C ILE A 790 -105.08 51.20 -13.78
N LEU A 791 -104.00 51.37 -14.56
CA LEU A 791 -103.73 52.62 -15.29
C LEU A 791 -104.77 52.87 -16.37
N THR A 792 -105.10 51.88 -17.21
CA THR A 792 -106.14 52.00 -18.25
C THR A 792 -107.52 52.29 -17.65
N GLU A 793 -107.87 51.69 -16.51
CA GLU A 793 -109.09 52.03 -15.77
C GLU A 793 -109.07 53.51 -15.33
N ARG A 794 -107.96 53.97 -14.76
CA ARG A 794 -107.80 55.37 -14.33
C ARG A 794 -107.86 56.36 -15.49
N GLU A 795 -107.23 56.06 -16.62
CA GLU A 795 -107.31 56.87 -17.85
C GLU A 795 -108.75 56.97 -18.35
N SER A 796 -109.49 55.85 -18.41
CA SER A 796 -110.92 55.87 -18.78
C SER A 796 -111.77 56.71 -17.83
N LYS A 797 -111.41 56.72 -16.53
CA LYS A 797 -112.08 57.52 -15.50
C LYS A 797 -111.70 59.00 -15.57
N ILE A 798 -110.47 59.34 -15.94
CA ILE A 798 -110.05 60.72 -16.22
C ILE A 798 -110.85 61.27 -17.41
N LEU A 799 -110.89 60.55 -18.54
CA LEU A 799 -111.68 60.95 -19.71
C LEU A 799 -113.17 61.14 -19.38
N SER A 800 -113.74 60.29 -18.52
CA SER A 800 -115.13 60.45 -18.05
C SER A 800 -115.32 61.68 -17.16
N LEU A 801 -114.32 62.09 -16.38
CA LEU A 801 -114.37 63.29 -15.53
C LEU A 801 -114.13 64.56 -16.34
N GLU A 802 -113.24 64.52 -17.34
CA GLU A 802 -113.01 65.62 -18.28
C GLU A 802 -114.28 65.92 -19.08
N SER A 803 -114.99 64.89 -19.57
CA SER A 803 -116.27 65.05 -20.25
C SER A 803 -117.36 65.66 -19.36
N GLN A 804 -117.46 65.24 -18.09
CA GLN A 804 -118.38 65.85 -17.12
C GLN A 804 -118.01 67.31 -16.78
N LEU A 805 -116.71 67.61 -16.70
CA LEU A 805 -116.21 68.96 -16.47
C LEU A 805 -116.54 69.87 -17.67
N GLU A 806 -116.34 69.39 -18.90
CA GLU A 806 -116.69 70.12 -20.12
C GLU A 806 -118.21 70.37 -20.24
N GLU A 807 -119.06 69.38 -19.90
CA GLU A 807 -120.51 69.61 -19.80
C GLU A 807 -120.85 70.65 -18.73
N SER A 808 -120.16 70.65 -17.58
CA SER A 808 -120.36 71.66 -16.54
C SER A 808 -119.95 73.07 -16.99
N TYR A 809 -118.86 73.22 -17.76
CA TYR A 809 -118.48 74.50 -18.38
C TYR A 809 -119.49 74.93 -19.45
N ALA A 810 -120.01 73.99 -20.25
CA ALA A 810 -121.08 74.26 -21.21
C ALA A 810 -122.41 74.64 -20.51
N HIS A 811 -122.66 74.18 -19.28
CA HIS A 811 -123.78 74.64 -18.45
C HIS A 811 -123.52 76.04 -17.89
N LEU A 812 -122.32 76.32 -17.34
CA LEU A 812 -121.93 77.64 -16.85
C LEU A 812 -122.07 78.72 -17.94
N ARG A 813 -121.54 78.50 -19.15
CA ARG A 813 -121.70 79.46 -20.27
C ARG A 813 -123.17 79.75 -20.62
N ARG A 814 -124.06 78.76 -20.50
CA ARG A 814 -125.51 78.95 -20.71
C ARG A 814 -126.13 79.81 -19.61
N LEU A 815 -125.67 79.66 -18.36
CA LEU A 815 -126.09 80.53 -17.24
C LEU A 815 -125.53 81.96 -17.38
N GLU A 816 -124.27 82.11 -17.80
CA GLU A 816 -123.65 83.41 -18.06
C GLU A 816 -124.42 84.20 -19.13
N MET A 817 -124.71 83.59 -20.29
CA MET A 817 -125.54 84.21 -21.33
C MET A 817 -126.96 84.55 -20.83
N SER A 818 -127.57 83.70 -20.00
CA SER A 818 -128.88 83.98 -19.42
C SER A 818 -128.85 85.15 -18.42
N LEU A 819 -127.75 85.30 -17.68
CA LEU A 819 -127.55 86.40 -16.73
C LEU A 819 -127.32 87.73 -17.46
N GLU A 820 -126.56 87.71 -18.57
CA GLU A 820 -126.33 88.88 -19.42
C GLU A 820 -127.63 89.36 -20.10
N TYR A 821 -128.49 88.42 -20.52
CA TYR A 821 -129.82 88.72 -21.05
C TYR A 821 -130.78 89.32 -19.99
N GLU A 822 -130.80 88.79 -18.77
CA GLU A 822 -131.57 89.39 -17.66
C GLU A 822 -131.01 90.76 -17.25
N SER A 823 -129.69 90.92 -17.21
CA SER A 823 -129.01 92.18 -16.88
C SER A 823 -129.36 93.29 -17.88
N THR A 824 -129.33 92.99 -19.18
CA THR A 824 -129.73 93.94 -20.23
C THR A 824 -131.23 94.28 -20.16
N ARG A 825 -132.12 93.31 -19.92
CA ARG A 825 -133.56 93.60 -19.71
C ARG A 825 -133.80 94.51 -18.50
N LEU A 826 -133.15 94.24 -17.37
CA LEU A 826 -133.27 95.07 -16.16
C LEU A 826 -132.70 96.48 -16.37
N GLN A 827 -131.66 96.64 -17.20
CA GLN A 827 -131.12 97.94 -17.55
C GLN A 827 -132.07 98.76 -18.47
N GLU A 828 -132.76 98.13 -19.41
CA GLU A 828 -133.84 98.78 -20.16
C GLU A 828 -135.02 99.18 -19.26
N GLU A 829 -135.45 98.29 -18.38
CA GLU A 829 -136.57 98.55 -17.46
C GLU A 829 -136.23 99.71 -16.50
N ARG A 830 -134.98 99.77 -16.04
CA ARG A 830 -134.48 100.93 -15.28
C ARG A 830 -134.52 102.22 -16.09
N GLN A 831 -134.09 102.23 -17.36
CA GLN A 831 -134.16 103.45 -18.19
C GLN A 831 -135.60 103.94 -18.36
N ARG A 832 -136.58 103.04 -18.49
CA ARG A 832 -138.02 103.40 -18.53
C ARG A 832 -138.49 104.00 -17.21
N MET A 833 -138.01 103.47 -16.07
CA MET A 833 -138.29 104.01 -14.74
C MET A 833 -137.66 105.40 -14.52
N ASP A 834 -136.40 105.60 -14.91
CA ASP A 834 -135.69 106.87 -14.79
C ASP A 834 -136.39 107.97 -15.64
N GLN A 835 -136.82 107.66 -16.87
CA GLN A 835 -137.67 108.55 -17.68
C GLN A 835 -139.01 108.88 -17.01
N LYS A 836 -139.62 107.90 -16.32
CA LYS A 836 -140.88 108.10 -15.58
C LYS A 836 -140.68 109.02 -14.37
N VAL A 837 -139.51 108.96 -13.72
CA VAL A 837 -139.13 109.86 -12.63
C VAL A 837 -138.91 111.28 -13.13
N GLU A 838 -138.27 111.48 -14.28
CA GLU A 838 -138.12 112.83 -14.88
C GLU A 838 -139.48 113.46 -15.21
N GLU A 839 -140.39 112.70 -15.84
CA GLU A 839 -141.76 113.14 -16.14
C GLU A 839 -142.50 113.59 -14.87
N LEU A 840 -142.45 112.79 -13.80
CA LEU A 840 -143.07 113.12 -12.51
C LEU A 840 -142.38 114.31 -11.82
N THR A 841 -141.06 114.45 -11.96
CA THR A 841 -140.30 115.56 -11.37
C THR A 841 -140.67 116.89 -12.02
N TRP A 842 -140.85 116.90 -13.35
CA TRP A 842 -141.33 118.07 -14.09
C TRP A 842 -142.75 118.48 -13.66
N GLN A 843 -143.67 117.51 -13.56
CA GLN A 843 -145.04 117.76 -13.07
C GLN A 843 -145.06 118.34 -11.65
N ASN A 844 -144.20 117.84 -10.76
CA ASN A 844 -144.10 118.34 -9.38
C ASN A 844 -143.60 119.79 -9.32
N SER A 845 -142.71 120.20 -10.24
CA SER A 845 -142.21 121.57 -10.33
C SER A 845 -143.30 122.57 -10.75
N ASP A 846 -144.13 122.23 -11.75
CA ASP A 846 -145.26 123.09 -12.16
C ASP A 846 -146.30 123.23 -11.03
N LEU A 847 -146.60 122.13 -10.32
CA LEU A 847 -147.44 122.14 -9.12
C LEU A 847 -146.85 123.01 -7.99
N GLN A 848 -145.54 122.97 -7.74
CA GLN A 848 -144.89 123.85 -6.75
C GLN A 848 -145.00 125.33 -7.14
N ASN A 849 -144.82 125.68 -8.42
CA ASN A 849 -145.03 127.04 -8.90
C ASN A 849 -146.49 127.49 -8.72
N ARG A 850 -147.45 126.60 -8.97
CA ARG A 850 -148.89 126.82 -8.70
C ARG A 850 -149.16 127.11 -7.22
N ILE A 851 -148.55 126.34 -6.33
CA ILE A 851 -148.67 126.50 -4.87
C ILE A 851 -148.10 127.86 -4.41
N GLN A 852 -146.91 128.27 -4.89
CA GLN A 852 -146.32 129.56 -4.53
C GLN A 852 -147.18 130.76 -4.99
N SER A 853 -147.86 130.64 -6.13
CA SER A 853 -148.81 131.67 -6.59
C SER A 853 -149.99 131.80 -5.62
N LEU A 854 -150.61 130.68 -5.24
CA LEU A 854 -151.76 130.65 -4.32
C LEU A 854 -151.39 131.12 -2.90
N GLN A 855 -150.17 130.83 -2.44
CA GLN A 855 -149.69 131.29 -1.12
C GLN A 855 -149.67 132.82 -1.01
N LYS A 856 -149.30 133.55 -2.07
CA LYS A 856 -149.30 135.04 -2.07
C LYS A 856 -150.71 135.65 -1.97
N GLU A 857 -151.73 134.97 -2.46
CA GLU A 857 -153.13 135.40 -2.31
C GLU A 857 -153.63 135.13 -0.88
N LEU A 858 -153.28 133.96 -0.34
CA LEU A 858 -153.62 133.54 1.03
C LEU A 858 -153.06 134.51 2.10
N SER A 859 -151.87 135.08 1.89
CA SER A 859 -151.28 136.11 2.75
C SER A 859 -152.06 137.44 2.83
N ARG A 860 -152.99 137.71 1.90
CA ARG A 860 -153.85 138.91 1.94
C ARG A 860 -155.18 138.71 2.66
N TRP A 861 -155.67 137.47 2.70
CA TRP A 861 -156.96 137.13 3.30
C TRP A 861 -156.87 136.56 4.73
N LYS A 862 -155.72 136.02 5.13
CA LYS A 862 -155.49 135.63 6.53
C LYS A 862 -155.12 136.82 7.42
N SER A 863 -156.17 137.39 8.01
CA SER A 863 -156.25 137.67 9.45
C SER A 863 -155.28 138.69 10.06
N ALA A 864 -155.70 139.88 10.52
CA ALA A 864 -157.02 140.52 10.58
C ALA A 864 -158.15 139.86 11.41
N ASN A 865 -158.00 138.60 11.87
CA ASN A 865 -158.93 137.98 12.82
C ASN A 865 -158.35 136.68 13.44
N HIS A 866 -158.56 136.46 14.74
CA HIS A 866 -157.99 135.33 15.50
C HIS A 866 -159.01 134.19 15.72
N SER A 867 -158.48 133.09 16.29
CA SER A 867 -159.15 132.02 17.07
C SER A 867 -159.66 130.75 16.36
N SER A 868 -159.28 129.60 16.95
CA SER A 868 -159.93 128.27 16.87
C SER A 868 -159.85 127.51 15.53
N THR A 869 -159.79 126.15 15.43
CA THR A 869 -159.57 125.05 16.42
C THR A 869 -159.19 123.72 15.70
N SER A 870 -158.31 122.92 16.34
CA SER A 870 -158.25 121.43 16.48
C SER A 870 -159.01 120.43 15.55
N SER A 871 -158.35 119.30 15.15
CA SER A 871 -158.75 117.86 15.38
C SER A 871 -158.57 116.80 14.23
N LEU A 872 -158.02 115.61 14.59
CA LEU A 872 -158.29 114.18 14.15
C LEU A 872 -157.99 113.54 12.74
N ALA A 873 -157.23 112.40 12.77
CA ALA A 873 -157.56 110.98 12.38
C ALA A 873 -157.55 110.32 10.93
N THR A 874 -156.92 109.12 10.83
CA THR A 874 -157.30 107.84 10.08
C THR A 874 -157.28 107.78 8.51
N LEU A 875 -157.34 106.67 7.71
CA LEU A 875 -157.05 105.17 7.64
C LEU A 875 -157.38 104.69 6.15
N SER A 876 -157.19 103.47 5.58
CA SER A 876 -156.21 102.33 5.59
C SER A 876 -156.56 101.23 4.52
N SER A 877 -155.80 100.11 4.43
CA SER A 877 -156.13 98.79 3.75
C SER A 877 -155.85 98.65 2.21
N THR A 878 -155.56 97.49 1.57
CA THR A 878 -155.64 96.03 1.94
C THR A 878 -154.64 95.11 1.15
N GLY A 879 -154.12 94.02 1.77
CA GLY A 879 -153.60 92.77 1.12
C GLY A 879 -152.06 92.59 0.96
N ASP A 880 -151.46 91.49 0.44
CA ASP A 880 -151.77 90.02 0.34
C ASP A 880 -150.72 89.31 -0.62
N GLN A 881 -150.22 88.04 -0.56
CA GLN A 881 -150.03 86.96 0.44
C GLN A 881 -148.82 86.01 0.08
N HIS A 882 -148.37 85.19 1.07
CA HIS A 882 -147.80 83.80 1.12
C HIS A 882 -147.26 82.96 -0.10
N PRO A 883 -146.51 81.84 0.11
CA PRO A 883 -145.45 81.52 1.11
C PRO A 883 -144.28 80.56 0.64
N SER A 884 -143.19 80.37 1.43
CA SER A 884 -142.57 79.05 1.84
C SER A 884 -141.05 79.05 2.16
N SER A 885 -140.60 78.01 2.90
CA SER A 885 -139.21 77.50 3.13
C SER A 885 -138.20 78.40 3.87
N THR A 886 -137.54 78.06 5.00
CA THR A 886 -137.30 76.82 5.80
C THR A 886 -136.18 75.84 5.37
N MET A 887 -135.13 76.30 4.68
CA MET A 887 -133.92 75.49 4.39
C MET A 887 -132.58 76.01 4.94
N THR A 888 -132.45 77.30 5.29
CA THR A 888 -131.15 77.95 5.57
C THR A 888 -130.43 77.47 6.83
N ILE A 889 -131.12 77.37 7.97
CA ILE A 889 -130.51 77.06 9.29
C ILE A 889 -129.89 75.64 9.34
N ARG A 890 -130.14 74.77 8.35
CA ARG A 890 -129.61 73.39 8.30
C ARG A 890 -128.33 73.24 7.47
N ALA A 891 -127.92 74.27 6.73
CA ALA A 891 -126.67 74.27 5.96
C ALA A 891 -125.48 74.72 6.83
N GLU A 892 -125.68 75.78 7.62
CA GLU A 892 -124.64 76.41 8.44
C GLU A 892 -124.07 75.45 9.50
N SER A 893 -124.90 74.59 10.10
CA SER A 893 -124.44 73.55 11.04
C SER A 893 -123.58 72.45 10.41
N ARG A 894 -123.63 72.25 9.08
CA ARG A 894 -122.74 71.28 8.40
C ARG A 894 -121.37 71.89 8.13
N GLN A 895 -121.32 73.14 7.64
CA GLN A 895 -120.06 73.85 7.40
C GLN A 895 -119.23 74.04 8.68
N LEU A 896 -119.87 74.16 9.84
CA LEU A 896 -119.18 74.12 11.15
C LEU A 896 -118.62 72.73 11.49
N GLN A 897 -119.35 71.66 11.19
CA GLN A 897 -118.92 70.29 11.48
C GLN A 897 -117.76 69.84 10.58
N ASP A 898 -117.80 70.20 9.29
CA ASP A 898 -116.72 69.89 8.35
C ASP A 898 -115.41 70.63 8.74
N ALA A 899 -115.53 71.89 9.19
CA ALA A 899 -114.40 72.68 9.71
C ALA A 899 -113.82 72.14 11.03
N GLU A 900 -114.63 71.52 11.90
CA GLU A 900 -114.13 70.81 13.09
C GLU A 900 -113.33 69.54 12.75
N SER A 901 -113.70 68.82 11.68
CA SER A 901 -112.89 67.69 11.20
C SER A 901 -111.55 68.13 10.61
N ASP A 902 -111.52 69.21 9.83
CA ASP A 902 -110.27 69.76 9.30
C ASP A 902 -109.35 70.24 10.43
N LEU A 903 -109.89 70.92 11.44
CA LEU A 903 -109.11 71.33 12.62
C LEU A 903 -108.47 70.13 13.35
N LYS A 904 -109.20 69.03 13.53
CA LYS A 904 -108.63 67.79 14.11
C LYS A 904 -107.53 67.20 13.24
N LEU A 905 -107.70 67.19 11.92
CA LEU A 905 -106.68 66.70 11.00
C LEU A 905 -105.39 67.53 11.08
N TYR A 906 -105.51 68.86 11.22
CA TYR A 906 -104.36 69.74 11.46
C TYR A 906 -103.75 69.56 12.86
N GLU A 907 -104.53 69.27 13.90
CA GLU A 907 -104.00 68.92 15.23
C GLU A 907 -103.23 67.57 15.20
N GLU A 908 -103.74 66.55 14.51
CA GLU A 908 -103.08 65.25 14.34
C GLU A 908 -101.78 65.37 13.53
N GLN A 909 -101.76 66.19 12.48
CA GLN A 909 -100.54 66.52 11.72
C GLN A 909 -99.53 67.30 12.58
N LEU A 910 -99.98 68.23 13.42
CA LEU A 910 -99.13 68.93 14.39
C LEU A 910 -98.59 67.99 15.47
N GLU A 911 -99.37 67.04 15.95
CA GLU A 911 -98.96 65.95 16.85
C GLU A 911 -97.85 65.10 16.22
N PHE A 912 -98.04 64.68 14.96
CA PHE A 912 -97.07 63.91 14.19
C PHE A 912 -95.75 64.67 13.99
N LEU A 913 -95.81 65.91 13.50
CA LEU A 913 -94.62 66.75 13.30
C LEU A 913 -93.91 67.07 14.63
N LYS A 914 -94.66 67.29 15.74
CA LYS A 914 -94.08 67.41 17.09
C LYS A 914 -93.48 66.09 17.60
N ARG A 915 -93.83 64.94 17.03
CA ARG A 915 -93.27 63.62 17.37
C ARG A 915 -91.97 63.38 16.59
N GLU A 916 -91.98 63.59 15.27
CA GLU A 916 -90.78 63.56 14.44
C GLU A 916 -89.72 64.56 14.90
N LEU A 917 -90.10 65.81 15.19
CA LEU A 917 -89.16 66.84 15.62
C LEU A 917 -88.57 66.54 17.02
N ARG A 918 -89.32 65.85 17.89
CA ARG A 918 -88.78 65.30 19.15
C ARG A 918 -87.81 64.14 18.89
N GLU A 919 -88.13 63.20 18.00
CA GLU A 919 -87.19 62.13 17.62
C GLU A 919 -85.92 62.67 16.97
N LEU A 920 -86.04 63.64 16.07
CA LEU A 920 -84.92 64.24 15.37
C LEU A 920 -84.04 65.05 16.33
N ASN A 921 -84.64 65.80 17.27
CA ASN A 921 -83.90 66.45 18.36
C ASN A 921 -83.22 65.42 19.29
N ASN A 922 -83.86 64.30 19.62
CA ASN A 922 -83.25 63.25 20.43
C ASN A 922 -82.06 62.59 19.70
N LYS A 923 -82.20 62.30 18.39
CA LYS A 923 -81.12 61.79 17.53
C LYS A 923 -79.99 62.81 17.39
N TYR A 924 -80.30 64.10 17.26
CA TYR A 924 -79.33 65.19 17.23
C TYR A 924 -78.57 65.33 18.57
N GLN A 925 -79.26 65.30 19.72
CA GLN A 925 -78.61 65.35 21.04
C GLN A 925 -77.78 64.10 21.34
N ALA A 926 -78.17 62.92 20.85
CA ALA A 926 -77.36 61.71 20.93
C ALA A 926 -76.06 61.84 20.10
N ALA A 927 -76.16 62.35 18.87
CA ALA A 927 -75.01 62.63 18.02
C ALA A 927 -74.10 63.73 18.59
N GLN A 928 -74.67 64.75 19.25
CA GLN A 928 -73.90 65.82 19.89
C GLN A 928 -73.11 65.30 21.10
N LYS A 929 -73.72 64.47 21.96
CA LYS A 929 -73.00 63.82 23.08
C LYS A 929 -71.83 62.93 22.62
N LEU A 930 -71.99 62.22 21.49
CA LEU A 930 -70.91 61.46 20.85
C LEU A 930 -69.77 62.34 20.31
N LYS A 931 -69.99 63.65 20.13
CA LYS A 931 -69.03 64.60 19.56
C LYS A 931 -68.21 65.36 20.61
N GLU A 932 -68.66 65.36 21.88
CA GLU A 932 -68.11 66.21 22.94
C GLU A 932 -67.29 65.42 23.98
N ASP A 933 -67.68 64.18 24.34
CA ASP A 933 -67.04 63.41 25.44
C ASP A 933 -66.14 62.22 25.02
N ILE A 934 -66.11 61.82 23.74
CA ILE A 934 -65.25 60.71 23.26
C ILE A 934 -64.28 61.21 22.20
N THR A 935 -63.00 61.34 22.57
CA THR A 935 -61.96 61.64 21.58
C THR A 935 -61.76 60.46 20.62
N PHE A 936 -61.55 60.77 19.33
CA PHE A 936 -61.22 59.77 18.32
C PHE A 936 -59.98 58.94 18.71
N GLU A 937 -59.07 59.52 19.50
CA GLU A 937 -57.89 58.88 20.05
C GLU A 937 -58.23 57.83 21.13
N TYR A 938 -59.24 58.04 21.97
CA TYR A 938 -59.76 57.00 22.86
C TYR A 938 -60.34 55.82 22.07
N LEU A 939 -61.19 56.10 21.07
CA LEU A 939 -61.77 55.08 20.20
C LEU A 939 -60.68 54.26 19.48
N ARG A 940 -59.68 54.95 18.93
CA ARG A 940 -58.49 54.34 18.29
C ARG A 940 -57.72 53.46 19.27
N ASN A 941 -57.51 53.89 20.51
CA ASN A 941 -56.78 53.12 21.52
C ASN A 941 -57.55 51.89 22.01
N VAL A 942 -58.89 51.96 22.09
CA VAL A 942 -59.74 50.79 22.37
C VAL A 942 -59.67 49.78 21.22
N PHE A 943 -59.76 50.23 19.96
CA PHE A 943 -59.60 49.35 18.80
C PHE A 943 -58.21 48.74 18.68
N LEU A 944 -57.14 49.52 18.93
CA LEU A 944 -55.78 49.00 18.91
C LEU A 944 -55.57 47.94 19.99
N ARG A 945 -56.09 48.13 21.22
CA ARG A 945 -56.06 47.08 22.25
C ARG A 945 -56.85 45.84 21.84
N PHE A 946 -58.06 46.00 21.30
CA PHE A 946 -58.87 44.88 20.83
C PHE A 946 -58.17 44.01 19.75
N LEU A 947 -57.32 44.63 18.92
CA LEU A 947 -56.49 43.93 17.94
C LEU A 947 -55.16 43.38 18.51
N GLN A 948 -54.66 43.94 19.62
CA GLN A 948 -53.34 43.61 20.19
C GLN A 948 -53.37 42.60 21.34
N THR A 949 -54.41 42.61 22.19
CA THR A 949 -54.45 41.79 23.42
C THR A 949 -55.40 40.59 23.34
N ASP A 950 -56.18 40.47 22.26
CA ASP A 950 -57.25 39.46 22.05
C ASP A 950 -58.28 39.35 23.20
N ASP A 951 -58.33 40.37 24.08
CA ASP A 951 -59.25 40.49 25.21
C ASP A 951 -60.61 40.98 24.73
N TRP A 952 -61.24 40.17 23.87
CA TRP A 952 -62.52 40.51 23.26
C TRP A 952 -63.68 40.44 24.26
N GLU A 953 -63.56 39.66 25.34
CA GLU A 953 -64.63 39.53 26.34
C GLU A 953 -64.85 40.84 27.12
N THR A 954 -63.78 41.56 27.48
CA THR A 954 -63.92 42.85 28.18
C THR A 954 -64.07 44.03 27.22
N LEU A 955 -63.44 43.99 26.03
CA LEU A 955 -63.42 45.12 25.10
C LEU A 955 -64.62 45.15 24.13
N LEU A 956 -65.20 44.00 23.75
CA LEU A 956 -66.37 43.98 22.84
C LEU A 956 -67.60 44.71 23.44
N PRO A 957 -67.94 44.58 24.74
CA PRO A 957 -69.02 45.38 25.35
C PRO A 957 -68.75 46.89 25.30
N VAL A 958 -67.48 47.31 25.43
CA VAL A 958 -67.09 48.73 25.35
C VAL A 958 -67.23 49.25 23.92
N ILE A 959 -66.69 48.52 22.93
CA ILE A 959 -66.82 48.86 21.50
C ILE A 959 -68.30 48.91 21.09
N SER A 960 -69.07 47.88 21.47
CA SER A 960 -70.51 47.80 21.19
C SER A 960 -71.30 48.97 21.77
N ARG A 961 -70.96 49.43 22.97
CA ARG A 961 -71.64 50.57 23.62
C ARG A 961 -71.29 51.91 22.99
N ILE A 962 -70.10 52.05 22.40
CA ILE A 962 -69.67 53.28 21.71
C ILE A 962 -70.20 53.33 20.27
N LEU A 963 -70.20 52.18 19.56
CA LEU A 963 -70.66 52.07 18.16
C LEU A 963 -72.13 51.68 17.99
N GLN A 964 -72.84 51.40 19.09
CA GLN A 964 -74.26 51.04 19.10
C GLN A 964 -74.60 49.79 18.26
N PHE A 965 -73.75 48.75 18.33
CA PHE A 965 -74.12 47.43 17.76
C PHE A 965 -75.34 46.86 18.51
N SER A 966 -76.25 46.21 17.78
CA SER A 966 -77.36 45.47 18.38
C SER A 966 -76.89 44.18 19.04
N ASP A 967 -77.62 43.66 20.02
CA ASP A 967 -77.26 42.41 20.71
C ASP A 967 -77.08 41.22 19.74
N GLU A 968 -77.85 41.20 18.65
CA GLU A 968 -77.72 40.26 17.53
C GLU A 968 -76.35 40.37 16.84
N GLN A 969 -75.88 41.60 16.58
CA GLN A 969 -74.56 41.86 15.98
C GLN A 969 -73.43 41.49 16.96
N ILE A 970 -73.61 41.71 18.27
CA ILE A 970 -72.66 41.26 19.29
C ILE A 970 -72.53 39.74 19.24
N GLU A 971 -73.64 38.99 19.26
CA GLU A 971 -73.57 37.53 19.31
C GLU A 971 -73.03 36.94 17.99
N VAL A 972 -73.34 37.51 16.82
CA VAL A 972 -72.72 37.12 15.55
C VAL A 972 -71.20 37.32 15.56
N ILE A 973 -70.69 38.38 16.21
CA ILE A 973 -69.25 38.60 16.39
C ILE A 973 -68.64 37.57 17.36
N ARG A 974 -69.33 37.26 18.47
CA ARG A 974 -68.89 36.21 19.42
C ARG A 974 -68.80 34.85 18.74
N GLU A 975 -69.83 34.45 18.01
CA GLU A 975 -69.92 33.13 17.38
C GLU A 975 -68.83 32.92 16.32
N LYS A 976 -68.57 33.94 15.49
CA LYS A 976 -67.45 33.92 14.54
C LYS A 976 -66.08 33.86 15.24
N ARG A 977 -65.90 34.52 16.40
CA ARG A 977 -64.65 34.45 17.18
C ARG A 977 -64.44 33.04 17.77
N LYS A 978 -65.48 32.42 18.34
CA LYS A 978 -65.47 31.02 18.81
C LYS A 978 -65.07 30.06 17.67
N GLN A 979 -65.67 30.23 16.49
CA GLN A 979 -65.40 29.40 15.31
C GLN A 979 -63.94 29.52 14.82
N LEU A 980 -63.42 30.75 14.71
CA LEU A 980 -62.02 31.01 14.37
C LEU A 980 -61.04 30.41 15.37
N HIS A 981 -61.28 30.56 16.68
CA HIS A 981 -60.41 30.02 17.72
C HIS A 981 -60.41 28.46 17.71
N SER A 982 -61.57 27.85 17.45
CA SER A 982 -61.68 26.40 17.26
C SER A 982 -60.89 25.89 16.04
N GLN A 983 -60.98 26.59 14.90
CA GLN A 983 -60.19 26.27 13.71
C GLN A 983 -58.69 26.39 13.98
N LEU A 984 -58.25 27.44 14.66
CA LEU A 984 -56.84 27.72 14.94
C LEU A 984 -56.25 26.68 15.92
N LEU A 985 -56.97 26.30 16.97
CA LEU A 985 -56.60 25.18 17.87
C LEU A 985 -56.54 23.84 17.14
N THR A 986 -57.44 23.60 16.18
CA THR A 986 -57.43 22.38 15.35
C THR A 986 -56.22 22.35 14.42
N GLY A 987 -55.90 23.48 13.79
CA GLY A 987 -54.70 23.65 12.97
C GLY A 987 -53.41 23.38 13.76
N ILE A 988 -53.25 24.02 14.94
CA ILE A 988 -52.09 23.79 15.82
C ILE A 988 -52.00 22.32 16.24
N ARG A 989 -53.12 21.67 16.60
CA ARG A 989 -53.10 20.22 16.92
C ARG A 989 -52.67 19.36 15.73
N SER A 990 -53.07 19.70 14.51
CA SER A 990 -52.61 18.96 13.32
C SER A 990 -51.11 19.17 13.03
N ALA A 991 -50.56 20.34 13.39
CA ALA A 991 -49.16 20.69 13.22
C ALA A 991 -48.24 20.18 14.36
N PHE A 992 -48.82 19.71 15.46
CA PHE A 992 -48.10 19.07 16.60
C PHE A 992 -48.24 17.54 16.60
N MET A 993 -48.96 16.98 15.61
CA MET A 993 -49.16 15.54 15.37
C MET A 993 -48.52 15.12 14.03
N LYS A 994 -47.60 15.95 13.53
CA LYS A 994 -46.67 15.74 12.42
C LYS A 994 -45.27 16.10 12.91
#